data_AF-A0A2V8Z9A7-F1
#
_entry.id   AF-A0A2V8Z9A7-F1
#
_cell.length_a   1.000
_cell.length_b   1.000
_cell.length_c   1.000
_cell.angle_alpha   90.00
_cell.angle_beta   90.00
_cell.angle_gamma   90.00
#
_symmetry.space_group_name_H-M   'P 1'
#
loop_
_entity.id
_entity.type
_entity.pdbx_description
1 polymer ?
#
loop_
_entity_poly.entity_id
_entity_poly.type
_entity_poly.pdbx_seq_one_letter_code
_entity_poly.pdbx_strand_id
1 'polypeptide(L)'
;MTRRFFVPEVVQTSAMDCGPASLKALFGGFGIYLSYGRLREACQTDVDGTSIDALEDVAPKLGLGVSQAILPADFLLLEEAACLPAIVVVILPSGGTHFVVVWRVHGPFVQIMDPAVGRVWMDRHAFLRSIYIHVQEGPRAAWEEWSQSAAFTAVLQQRMRSVGVEPRVWANRAHLDAALRLAQNLINVGTLTPGKETGEFLDLCERNPEQIPPDFWTARETRDSEQMLLRGAVLLKATGPLPKVHFEPLPESLSAVLREPPPRVWSPVWGAIRASGRLLPAMIGVALLAAGASTACEGLLFRGFLDLARHLNLSGQRLTALAFMIAFLAGVLALEWPVSVGLLRLGRHLELRLRLHFLRKIPLLSDRYFQSRLISDMALRAHMLQVLRQLPELAGVFVRLGASLLFTVLGIAWLYRSAALPAMLMACLAVGIPLVFQPPLIERDLRSREMTGALSRFYFDALRGVRAIQAHCAERTLRAAQAGQLEEWAKASFRHQNLFVRAEILQMVSTFGLTVLMVYQQAARTGNMADLLLLVYWVLSISFTGQQLASITWSLPALRNTLLRFMEPLGAQEETVAEAAPATHPQGIRVAIEKASVVAGGQRILDDISLEVTPGRHVGIIGLSGAGKSSLVGLLLGWHKPESGSVQIDGLPLDAARLFQVASRDGLDRPAGTSV
;
A
#
# COMPACT_ATOMS: atom_id res chain seq x y z
N MET A 1 27.53 2.66 -5.74
CA MET A 1 26.77 2.43 -4.50
C MET A 1 25.91 1.18 -4.68
N THR A 2 25.92 0.28 -3.70
CA THR A 2 25.19 -1.00 -3.77
C THR A 2 23.72 -0.83 -3.40
N ARG A 3 22.81 -1.30 -4.26
CA ARG A 3 21.36 -1.37 -3.99
C ARG A 3 21.08 -2.09 -2.66
N ARG A 4 20.08 -1.66 -1.89
CA ARG A 4 19.67 -2.33 -0.65
C ARG A 4 19.25 -3.78 -0.93
N PHE A 5 19.46 -4.66 0.04
CA PHE A 5 19.05 -6.07 -0.11
C PHE A 5 17.53 -6.21 -0.23
N PHE A 6 16.79 -5.41 0.55
CA PHE A 6 15.34 -5.34 0.47
C PHE A 6 14.90 -3.99 -0.09
N VAL A 7 13.92 -4.02 -0.99
CA VAL A 7 13.16 -2.83 -1.38
C VAL A 7 12.47 -2.21 -0.14
N PRO A 8 12.55 -0.88 0.06
CA PRO A 8 11.83 -0.21 1.12
C PRO A 8 10.32 -0.25 0.93
N GLU A 9 9.60 -0.31 2.05
CA GLU A 9 8.15 -0.36 2.05
C GLU A 9 7.54 1.04 1.89
N VAL A 10 6.83 1.26 0.79
CA VAL A 10 6.08 2.48 0.48
C VAL A 10 4.64 2.13 0.11
N VAL A 11 3.71 2.34 1.04
CA VAL A 11 2.28 2.08 0.80
C VAL A 11 1.62 3.31 0.20
N GLN A 12 0.83 3.12 -0.86
CA GLN A 12 0.08 4.16 -1.55
C GLN A 12 -1.01 4.74 -0.66
N THR A 13 -1.16 6.06 -0.72
CA THR A 13 -2.17 6.79 0.05
C THR A 13 -3.51 6.86 -0.68
N SER A 14 -3.50 6.90 -2.02
CA SER A 14 -4.67 6.77 -2.90
C SER A 14 -4.54 5.54 -3.81
N ALA A 15 -5.67 5.02 -4.30
CA ALA A 15 -5.66 3.98 -5.33
C ALA A 15 -4.98 4.44 -6.63
N MET A 16 -4.96 5.74 -6.92
CA MET A 16 -4.37 6.30 -8.14
C MET A 16 -2.85 6.53 -8.04
N ASP A 17 -2.24 6.27 -6.88
CA ASP A 17 -0.84 6.60 -6.59
C ASP A 17 0.17 5.48 -6.82
N CYS A 18 -0.23 4.39 -7.48
CA CYS A 18 0.64 3.24 -7.65
C CYS A 18 1.97 3.59 -8.36
N GLY A 19 1.96 4.54 -9.31
CA GLY A 19 3.15 5.06 -9.98
C GLY A 19 4.12 5.80 -9.03
N PRO A 20 3.73 6.95 -8.43
CA PRO A 20 4.57 7.70 -7.50
C PRO A 20 5.06 6.86 -6.31
N ALA A 21 4.21 5.99 -5.76
CA ALA A 21 4.59 5.09 -4.68
C ALA A 21 5.67 4.08 -5.12
N SER A 22 5.52 3.50 -6.33
CA SER A 22 6.53 2.61 -6.92
C SER A 22 7.85 3.35 -7.15
N LEU A 23 7.79 4.57 -7.68
CA LEU A 23 8.98 5.37 -7.93
C LEU A 23 9.70 5.73 -6.63
N LYS A 24 8.96 6.13 -5.58
CA LYS A 24 9.53 6.36 -4.24
C LYS A 24 10.19 5.12 -3.65
N ALA A 25 9.56 3.94 -3.80
CA ALA A 25 10.15 2.69 -3.33
C ALA A 25 11.45 2.35 -4.08
N LEU A 26 11.46 2.52 -5.39
CA LEU A 26 12.63 2.31 -6.25
C LEU A 26 13.80 3.21 -5.82
N PHE A 27 13.57 4.52 -5.68
CA PHE A 27 14.57 5.48 -5.19
C PHE A 27 15.08 5.14 -3.78
N GLY A 28 14.17 4.79 -2.87
CA GLY A 28 14.54 4.41 -1.52
C GLY A 28 15.44 3.15 -1.49
N GLY A 29 15.27 2.24 -2.45
CA GLY A 29 16.12 1.07 -2.62
C GLY A 29 17.56 1.40 -3.00
N PHE A 30 17.77 2.56 -3.64
CA PHE A 30 19.08 3.17 -3.89
C PHE A 30 19.52 4.14 -2.77
N GLY A 31 18.75 4.25 -1.69
CA GLY A 31 19.07 5.10 -0.53
C GLY A 31 18.69 6.57 -0.70
N ILE A 32 17.92 6.92 -1.73
CA ILE A 32 17.45 8.28 -1.99
C ILE A 32 16.03 8.42 -1.44
N TYR A 33 15.82 9.36 -0.54
CA TYR A 33 14.49 9.65 0.00
C TYR A 33 13.74 10.65 -0.89
N LEU A 34 12.48 10.35 -1.20
CA LEU A 34 11.57 11.26 -1.91
C LEU A 34 10.34 11.58 -1.04
N SER A 35 9.94 12.84 -1.00
CA SER A 35 8.65 13.26 -0.44
C SER A 35 7.51 12.72 -1.28
N TYR A 36 6.54 12.06 -0.64
CA TYR A 36 5.45 11.39 -1.35
C TYR A 36 4.49 12.38 -2.01
N GLY A 37 4.03 13.38 -1.26
CA GLY A 37 3.05 14.36 -1.77
C GLY A 37 3.59 15.14 -2.96
N ARG A 38 4.86 15.58 -2.88
CA ARG A 38 5.55 16.28 -3.97
C ARG A 38 5.81 15.40 -5.17
N LEU A 39 6.17 14.13 -4.93
CA LEU A 39 6.38 13.19 -6.02
C LEU A 39 5.08 12.96 -6.79
N ARG A 40 3.94 12.84 -6.11
CA ARG A 40 2.63 12.75 -6.76
C ARG A 40 2.35 13.97 -7.65
N GLU A 41 2.63 15.18 -7.16
CA GLU A 41 2.47 16.41 -7.93
C GLU A 41 3.40 16.47 -9.14
N ALA A 42 4.67 16.05 -8.97
CA ALA A 42 5.68 16.01 -10.02
C ALA A 42 5.33 14.99 -11.11
N CYS A 43 4.78 13.84 -10.73
CA CYS A 43 4.27 12.82 -11.65
C CYS A 43 2.92 13.18 -12.28
N GLN A 44 2.33 14.35 -11.94
CA GLN A 44 1.05 14.83 -12.45
C GLN A 44 -0.09 13.80 -12.31
N THR A 45 -0.08 13.01 -11.22
CA THR A 45 -1.06 11.95 -11.01
C THR A 45 -2.47 12.50 -10.90
N ASP A 46 -3.36 12.04 -11.79
CA ASP A 46 -4.75 12.49 -11.89
C ASP A 46 -5.74 11.42 -11.36
N VAL A 47 -7.03 11.66 -11.53
CA VAL A 47 -8.10 10.69 -11.26
C VAL A 47 -8.01 9.43 -12.10
N ASP A 48 -7.31 9.44 -13.24
CA ASP A 48 -7.10 8.24 -14.06
C ASP A 48 -5.80 7.48 -13.71
N GLY A 49 -4.99 8.01 -12.79
CA GLY A 49 -3.72 7.42 -12.38
C GLY A 49 -2.50 8.21 -12.84
N THR A 50 -1.38 7.51 -13.03
CA THR A 50 -0.11 8.08 -13.49
C THR A 50 0.31 7.36 -14.77
N SER A 51 0.71 8.07 -15.82
CA SER A 51 1.28 7.44 -17.01
C SER A 51 2.70 6.94 -16.73
N ILE A 52 3.12 5.88 -17.44
CA ILE A 52 4.50 5.40 -17.34
C ILE A 52 5.49 6.43 -17.90
N ASP A 53 5.09 7.18 -18.93
CA ASP A 53 5.90 8.24 -19.55
C ASP A 53 6.20 9.35 -18.53
N ALA A 54 5.23 9.72 -17.69
CA ALA A 54 5.46 10.68 -16.61
C ALA A 54 6.47 10.18 -15.58
N LEU A 55 6.54 8.87 -15.33
CA LEU A 55 7.56 8.28 -14.46
C LEU A 55 8.94 8.31 -15.13
N GLU A 56 9.02 8.03 -16.44
CA GLU A 56 10.24 8.11 -17.23
C GLU A 56 10.78 9.54 -17.34
N ASP A 57 9.90 10.55 -17.44
CA ASP A 57 10.30 11.96 -17.50
C ASP A 57 10.80 12.48 -16.15
N VAL A 58 10.19 12.05 -15.04
CA VAL A 58 10.48 12.57 -13.69
C VAL A 58 11.71 11.90 -13.08
N ALA A 59 11.93 10.60 -13.30
CA ALA A 59 12.99 9.86 -12.62
C ALA A 59 14.42 10.36 -12.94
N PRO A 60 14.79 10.64 -14.22
CA PRO A 60 16.10 11.18 -14.56
C PRO A 60 16.31 12.57 -13.95
N LYS A 61 15.28 13.44 -13.97
CA LYS A 61 15.33 14.77 -13.34
C LYS A 61 15.61 14.68 -11.84
N LEU A 62 15.13 13.64 -11.17
CA LEU A 62 15.40 13.37 -9.74
C LEU A 62 16.71 12.61 -9.49
N GLY A 63 17.46 12.25 -10.54
CA GLY A 63 18.79 11.65 -10.46
C GLY A 63 18.83 10.13 -10.54
N LEU A 64 17.79 9.48 -11.08
CA LEU A 64 17.78 8.03 -11.34
C LEU A 64 17.64 7.75 -12.83
N GLY A 65 18.58 6.98 -13.38
CA GLY A 65 18.52 6.52 -14.75
C GLY A 65 17.46 5.43 -14.88
N VAL A 66 16.53 5.65 -15.80
CA VAL A 66 15.47 4.72 -16.14
C VAL A 66 15.32 4.60 -17.66
N SER A 67 14.77 3.49 -18.12
CA SER A 67 14.42 3.28 -19.52
C SER A 67 13.15 2.46 -19.61
N GLN A 68 12.16 2.93 -20.35
CA GLN A 68 10.96 2.18 -20.68
C GLN A 68 11.26 1.07 -21.69
N ALA A 69 10.64 -0.09 -21.53
CA ALA A 69 10.72 -1.18 -22.48
C ALA A 69 9.45 -2.03 -22.49
N ILE A 70 9.16 -2.65 -23.63
CA ILE A 70 8.21 -3.74 -23.74
C ILE A 70 9.00 -5.02 -24.01
N LEU A 71 9.04 -5.89 -23.01
CA LEU A 71 9.80 -7.13 -23.07
C LEU A 71 8.87 -8.32 -22.82
N PRO A 72 9.14 -9.51 -23.35
CA PRO A 72 8.38 -10.69 -22.98
C PRO A 72 8.36 -10.91 -21.46
N ALA A 73 7.19 -11.27 -20.92
CA ALA A 73 7.01 -11.38 -19.47
C ALA A 73 7.98 -12.35 -18.79
N ASP A 74 8.32 -13.45 -19.46
CA ASP A 74 9.26 -14.46 -18.98
C ASP A 74 10.72 -14.02 -19.03
N PHE A 75 11.09 -13.04 -19.85
CA PHE A 75 12.43 -12.45 -19.88
C PHE A 75 12.72 -11.62 -18.63
N LEU A 76 11.70 -10.99 -18.05
CA LEU A 76 11.83 -10.07 -16.91
C LEU A 76 12.56 -10.70 -15.70
N LEU A 77 12.39 -12.01 -15.49
CA LEU A 77 12.89 -12.73 -14.32
C LEU A 77 14.18 -13.50 -14.58
N LEU A 78 14.76 -13.40 -15.78
CA LEU A 78 16.04 -14.01 -16.12
C LEU A 78 17.19 -13.10 -15.67
N GLU A 79 18.23 -13.68 -15.05
CA GLU A 79 19.38 -12.90 -14.56
C GLU A 79 20.16 -12.28 -15.73
N GLU A 80 20.24 -13.01 -16.84
CA GLU A 80 20.93 -12.64 -18.08
C GLU A 80 20.29 -11.43 -18.77
N ALA A 81 18.97 -11.25 -18.60
CA ALA A 81 18.25 -10.09 -19.15
C ALA A 81 18.54 -8.81 -18.35
N ALA A 82 19.07 -8.93 -17.13
CA ALA A 82 19.44 -7.84 -16.24
C ALA A 82 18.35 -6.76 -16.12
N CYS A 83 17.06 -7.15 -16.10
CA CYS A 83 15.94 -6.22 -16.08
C CYS A 83 15.68 -5.60 -14.70
N LEU A 84 16.13 -6.25 -13.61
CA LEU A 84 15.76 -5.87 -12.25
C LEU A 84 16.82 -5.00 -11.54
N PRO A 85 16.43 -3.94 -10.82
CA PRO A 85 15.05 -3.63 -10.42
C PRO A 85 14.27 -2.84 -11.49
N ALA A 86 12.97 -3.11 -11.60
CA ALA A 86 12.08 -2.43 -12.55
C ALA A 86 10.69 -2.17 -11.95
N ILE A 87 10.03 -1.11 -12.40
CA ILE A 87 8.59 -0.94 -12.21
C ILE A 87 7.89 -1.70 -13.33
N VAL A 88 6.92 -2.55 -13.01
CA VAL A 88 6.22 -3.43 -13.95
C VAL A 88 4.72 -3.23 -13.81
N VAL A 89 4.01 -3.23 -14.94
CA VAL A 89 2.55 -3.15 -14.95
C VAL A 89 1.96 -4.53 -14.76
N VAL A 90 1.10 -4.68 -13.76
CA VAL A 90 0.32 -5.89 -13.46
C VAL A 90 -1.16 -5.62 -13.62
N ILE A 91 -1.93 -6.69 -13.79
CA ILE A 91 -3.39 -6.68 -13.77
C ILE A 91 -3.84 -7.05 -12.37
N LEU A 92 -4.58 -6.15 -11.73
CA LEU A 92 -5.28 -6.42 -10.48
C LEU A 92 -6.46 -7.36 -10.76
N PRO A 93 -6.94 -8.13 -9.77
CA PRO A 93 -8.08 -9.03 -10.02
C PRO A 93 -9.38 -8.27 -10.34
N SER A 94 -9.44 -6.96 -10.06
CA SER A 94 -10.51 -6.08 -10.53
C SER A 94 -10.51 -5.83 -12.04
N GLY A 95 -9.47 -6.25 -12.76
CA GLY A 95 -9.23 -5.99 -14.19
C GLY A 95 -8.45 -4.69 -14.46
N GLY A 96 -8.22 -3.86 -13.44
CA GLY A 96 -7.44 -2.62 -13.58
C GLY A 96 -5.94 -2.87 -13.67
N THR A 97 -5.22 -1.96 -14.32
CA THR A 97 -3.74 -1.96 -14.34
C THR A 97 -3.18 -1.36 -13.04
N HIS A 98 -2.00 -1.81 -12.63
CA HIS A 98 -1.33 -1.35 -11.42
C HIS A 98 0.18 -1.45 -11.55
N PHE A 99 0.91 -0.49 -10.98
CA PHE A 99 2.37 -0.52 -10.96
C PHE A 99 2.88 -1.24 -9.71
N VAL A 100 3.84 -2.14 -9.89
CA VAL A 100 4.59 -2.77 -8.81
C VAL A 100 6.09 -2.68 -9.07
N VAL A 101 6.91 -2.62 -8.01
CA VAL A 101 8.37 -2.67 -8.17
C VAL A 101 8.85 -4.10 -8.00
N VAL A 102 9.41 -4.67 -9.06
CA VAL A 102 10.08 -5.96 -9.01
C VAL A 102 11.55 -5.72 -8.66
N TRP A 103 11.96 -6.17 -7.47
CA TRP A 103 13.28 -5.82 -6.94
C TRP A 103 14.35 -6.85 -7.26
N ARG A 104 14.06 -8.12 -6.97
CA ARG A 104 15.02 -9.23 -7.09
C ARG A 104 14.30 -10.58 -7.09
N VAL A 105 14.89 -11.58 -7.75
CA VAL A 105 14.47 -12.99 -7.69
C VAL A 105 15.31 -13.74 -6.65
N HIS A 106 14.65 -14.60 -5.86
CA HIS A 106 15.23 -15.42 -4.81
C HIS A 106 14.75 -16.87 -4.99
N GLY A 107 15.44 -17.63 -5.84
CA GLY A 107 15.02 -18.99 -6.19
C GLY A 107 13.61 -19.00 -6.80
N PRO A 108 12.62 -19.69 -6.19
CA PRO A 108 11.26 -19.73 -6.71
C PRO A 108 10.43 -18.47 -6.40
N PHE A 109 10.93 -17.56 -5.55
CA PHE A 109 10.20 -16.38 -5.11
C PHE A 109 10.72 -15.09 -5.74
N VAL A 110 9.83 -14.17 -6.04
CA VAL A 110 10.13 -12.81 -6.53
C VAL A 110 9.82 -11.83 -5.40
N GLN A 111 10.80 -10.99 -5.05
CA GLN A 111 10.60 -9.89 -4.13
C GLN A 111 9.97 -8.71 -4.86
N ILE A 112 8.74 -8.37 -4.46
CA ILE A 112 7.94 -7.31 -5.08
C ILE A 112 7.61 -6.29 -3.99
N MET A 113 7.71 -5.01 -4.33
CA MET A 113 7.07 -3.96 -3.56
C MET A 113 5.79 -3.56 -4.27
N ASP A 114 4.66 -3.94 -3.68
CA ASP A 114 3.34 -3.58 -4.16
C ASP A 114 2.87 -2.33 -3.40
N PRO A 115 2.69 -1.18 -4.05
CA PRO A 115 2.19 0.03 -3.42
C PRO A 115 0.90 -0.15 -2.64
N ALA A 116 -0.02 -1.03 -3.05
CA ALA A 116 -1.28 -1.24 -2.34
C ALA A 116 -1.08 -1.88 -0.96
N VAL A 117 0.03 -2.61 -0.78
CA VAL A 117 0.20 -3.56 0.31
C VAL A 117 1.42 -3.31 1.16
N GLY A 118 2.55 -3.06 0.52
CA GLY A 118 3.85 -3.23 1.12
C GLY A 118 4.71 -4.23 0.35
N ARG A 119 5.80 -4.66 0.99
CA ARG A 119 6.72 -5.63 0.42
C ARG A 119 6.13 -7.04 0.52
N VAL A 120 6.05 -7.74 -0.60
CA VAL A 120 5.51 -9.09 -0.72
C VAL A 120 6.51 -10.03 -1.39
N TRP A 121 6.32 -11.33 -1.17
CA TRP A 121 7.11 -12.40 -1.77
C TRP A 121 6.18 -13.31 -2.55
N MET A 122 6.31 -13.32 -3.87
CA MET A 122 5.38 -14.06 -4.74
C MET A 122 6.09 -15.19 -5.47
N ASP A 123 5.41 -16.32 -5.64
CA ASP A 123 5.88 -17.39 -6.52
C ASP A 123 6.10 -16.88 -7.95
N ARG A 124 7.17 -17.34 -8.59
CA ARG A 124 7.56 -16.93 -9.95
C ARG A 124 6.44 -17.11 -10.97
N HIS A 125 5.75 -18.25 -10.96
CA HIS A 125 4.68 -18.53 -11.92
C HIS A 125 3.43 -17.70 -11.63
N ALA A 126 3.11 -17.53 -10.35
CA ALA A 126 2.03 -16.63 -9.94
C ALA A 126 2.27 -15.19 -10.40
N PHE A 127 3.52 -14.70 -10.31
CA PHE A 127 3.88 -13.36 -10.78
C PHE A 127 3.78 -13.20 -12.28
N LEU A 128 4.33 -14.14 -13.05
CA LEU A 128 4.24 -14.09 -14.52
C LEU A 128 2.78 -14.05 -15.01
N ARG A 129 1.85 -14.71 -14.32
CA ARG A 129 0.40 -14.65 -14.64
C ARG A 129 -0.27 -13.33 -14.30
N SER A 130 0.29 -12.54 -13.39
CA SER A 130 -0.27 -11.23 -13.02
C SER A 130 0.19 -10.08 -13.92
N ILE A 131 1.20 -10.30 -14.76
CA ILE A 131 1.77 -9.23 -15.60
C ILE A 131 0.76 -8.80 -16.67
N TYR A 132 0.62 -7.49 -16.85
CA TYR A 132 -0.14 -6.93 -17.97
C TYR A 132 0.66 -7.08 -19.27
N ILE A 133 0.06 -7.73 -20.26
CA ILE A 133 0.63 -7.89 -21.59
C ILE A 133 0.03 -6.82 -22.49
N HIS A 134 0.88 -5.92 -22.97
CA HIS A 134 0.52 -4.86 -23.89
C HIS A 134 0.91 -5.23 -25.32
N VAL A 135 0.20 -4.67 -26.29
CA VAL A 135 0.52 -4.76 -27.71
C VAL A 135 0.55 -3.35 -28.27
N GLN A 136 1.67 -2.94 -28.85
CA GLN A 136 1.81 -1.64 -29.51
C GLN A 136 2.60 -1.75 -30.80
N GLU A 137 2.42 -0.80 -31.70
CA GLU A 137 3.31 -0.61 -32.84
C GLU A 137 4.56 0.15 -32.38
N GLY A 138 5.73 -0.27 -32.87
CA GLY A 138 6.99 0.39 -32.58
C GLY A 138 7.99 0.26 -33.72
N PRO A 139 9.06 1.08 -33.72
CA PRO A 139 10.00 1.13 -34.84
C PRO A 139 10.72 -0.21 -35.05
N ARG A 140 10.75 -0.68 -36.30
CA ARG A 140 11.47 -1.91 -36.68
C ARG A 140 12.96 -1.85 -36.31
N ALA A 141 13.59 -0.69 -36.52
CA ALA A 141 14.99 -0.47 -36.18
C ALA A 141 15.29 -0.72 -34.68
N ALA A 142 14.41 -0.26 -33.79
CA ALA A 142 14.57 -0.47 -32.35
C ALA A 142 14.44 -1.95 -31.96
N TRP A 143 13.53 -2.68 -32.61
CA TRP A 143 13.43 -4.13 -32.44
C TRP A 143 14.69 -4.86 -32.93
N GLU A 144 15.19 -4.51 -34.12
CA GLU A 144 16.37 -5.14 -34.70
C GLU A 144 17.61 -4.94 -33.82
N GLU A 145 17.85 -3.70 -33.35
CA GLU A 145 18.91 -3.39 -32.39
C GLU A 145 18.78 -4.21 -31.11
N TRP A 146 17.59 -4.25 -30.50
CA TRP A 146 17.36 -4.97 -29.26
C TRP A 146 17.51 -6.49 -29.41
N SER A 147 16.97 -7.05 -30.50
CA SER A 147 17.04 -8.48 -30.78
C SER A 147 18.47 -8.96 -31.02
N GLN A 148 19.38 -8.05 -31.39
CA GLN A 148 20.81 -8.32 -31.56
C GLN A 148 21.61 -8.19 -30.26
N SER A 149 21.01 -7.66 -29.19
CA SER A 149 21.67 -7.51 -27.90
C SER A 149 22.18 -8.85 -27.33
N ALA A 150 23.27 -8.77 -26.55
CA ALA A 150 23.83 -9.92 -25.86
C ALA A 150 22.81 -10.55 -24.89
N ALA A 151 21.99 -9.72 -24.24
CA ALA A 151 20.93 -10.16 -23.34
C ALA A 151 19.89 -11.03 -24.06
N PHE A 152 19.35 -10.55 -25.19
CA PHE A 152 18.36 -11.31 -25.96
C PHE A 152 18.94 -12.61 -26.51
N THR A 153 20.17 -12.55 -27.03
CA THR A 153 20.87 -13.72 -27.57
C THR A 153 21.12 -14.78 -26.49
N ALA A 154 21.52 -14.37 -25.28
CA ALA A 154 21.72 -15.28 -24.15
C ALA A 154 20.41 -15.98 -23.75
N VAL A 155 19.28 -15.26 -23.73
CA VAL A 155 17.98 -15.84 -23.41
C VAL A 155 17.54 -16.87 -24.47
N LEU A 156 17.73 -16.56 -25.76
CA LEU A 156 17.44 -17.51 -26.83
C LEU A 156 18.27 -18.79 -26.71
N GLN A 157 19.57 -18.65 -26.43
CA GLN A 157 20.46 -19.81 -26.23
C GLN A 157 20.04 -20.65 -25.01
N GLN A 158 19.65 -20.01 -23.91
CA GLN A 158 19.15 -20.71 -22.73
C GLN A 158 17.86 -21.48 -23.02
N ARG A 159 16.95 -20.92 -23.82
CA ARG A 159 15.72 -21.61 -24.25
C ARG A 159 16.00 -22.79 -25.16
N MET A 160 16.88 -22.63 -26.13
CA MET A 160 17.29 -23.74 -26.99
C MET A 160 17.85 -24.90 -26.16
N ARG A 161 18.68 -24.59 -25.16
CA ARG A 161 19.17 -25.59 -24.19
C ARG A 161 18.05 -26.20 -23.35
N SER A 162 17.05 -25.44 -22.91
CA SER A 162 15.93 -25.98 -22.12
C SER A 162 15.03 -26.92 -22.90
N VAL A 163 14.92 -26.73 -24.22
CA VAL A 163 14.19 -27.63 -25.12
C VAL A 163 15.08 -28.72 -25.76
N GLY A 164 16.36 -28.77 -25.39
CA GLY A 164 17.31 -29.82 -25.82
C GLY A 164 17.87 -29.67 -27.24
N VAL A 165 17.81 -28.47 -27.82
CA VAL A 165 18.27 -28.20 -29.20
C VAL A 165 19.58 -27.41 -29.18
N GLU A 166 20.47 -27.67 -30.15
CA GLU A 166 21.71 -26.91 -30.33
C GLU A 166 21.42 -25.43 -30.67
N PRO A 167 22.35 -24.50 -30.36
CA PRO A 167 22.18 -23.09 -30.69
C PRO A 167 22.01 -22.86 -32.20
N ARG A 168 20.89 -22.25 -32.57
CA ARG A 168 20.53 -21.87 -33.95
C ARG A 168 20.36 -20.35 -34.03
N VAL A 169 20.59 -19.79 -35.22
CA VAL A 169 20.36 -18.37 -35.51
C VAL A 169 19.55 -18.28 -36.79
N TRP A 170 18.33 -17.76 -36.71
CA TRP A 170 17.49 -17.47 -37.86
C TRP A 170 17.66 -16.02 -38.31
N ALA A 171 17.42 -15.76 -39.59
CA ALA A 171 17.43 -14.39 -40.14
C ALA A 171 16.39 -13.50 -39.43
N ASN A 172 15.19 -14.05 -39.19
CA ASN A 172 14.17 -13.41 -38.37
C ASN A 172 14.23 -13.95 -36.92
N ARG A 173 14.85 -13.18 -36.03
CA ARG A 173 14.96 -13.55 -34.60
C ARG A 173 13.62 -13.56 -33.87
N ALA A 174 12.63 -12.77 -34.30
CA ALA A 174 11.28 -12.79 -33.75
C ALA A 174 10.58 -14.12 -34.05
N HIS A 175 10.81 -14.65 -35.26
CA HIS A 175 10.31 -15.95 -35.68
C HIS A 175 10.90 -17.08 -34.83
N LEU A 176 12.22 -17.07 -34.60
CA LEU A 176 12.87 -18.08 -33.76
C LEU A 176 12.36 -18.05 -32.32
N ASP A 177 12.21 -16.86 -31.73
CA ASP A 177 11.65 -16.73 -30.37
C ASP A 177 10.21 -17.27 -30.30
N ALA A 178 9.37 -16.97 -31.30
CA ALA A 178 7.99 -17.43 -31.34
C ALA A 178 7.90 -18.97 -31.47
N ALA A 179 8.72 -19.57 -32.33
CA ALA A 179 8.81 -21.02 -32.50
C ALA A 179 9.29 -21.72 -31.22
N LEU A 180 10.30 -21.17 -30.55
CA LEU A 180 10.81 -21.70 -29.27
C LEU A 180 9.77 -21.62 -28.15
N ARG A 181 8.98 -20.54 -28.08
CA ARG A 181 7.89 -20.41 -27.11
C ARG A 181 6.80 -21.44 -27.34
N LEU A 182 6.42 -21.66 -28.61
CA LEU A 182 5.44 -22.67 -28.97
C LEU A 182 5.94 -24.07 -28.62
N ALA A 183 7.18 -24.41 -28.99
CA ALA A 183 7.82 -25.68 -28.63
C ALA A 183 7.86 -25.89 -27.11
N GLN A 184 8.29 -24.88 -26.34
CA GLN A 184 8.33 -24.98 -24.89
C GLN A 184 6.93 -25.20 -24.29
N ASN A 185 5.89 -24.56 -24.83
CA ASN A 185 4.52 -24.79 -24.39
C ASN A 185 4.05 -26.22 -24.72
N LEU A 186 4.32 -26.72 -25.93
CA LEU A 186 3.99 -28.09 -26.33
C LEU A 186 4.70 -29.14 -25.47
N ILE A 187 5.96 -28.90 -25.10
CA ILE A 187 6.70 -29.74 -24.15
C ILE A 187 6.03 -29.73 -22.77
N ASN A 188 5.64 -28.55 -22.28
CA ASN A 188 4.99 -28.42 -20.97
C ASN A 188 3.63 -29.13 -20.91
N VAL A 189 2.91 -29.20 -22.03
CA VAL A 189 1.64 -29.93 -22.17
C VAL A 189 1.86 -31.43 -22.42
N GLY A 190 3.08 -31.85 -22.78
CA GLY A 190 3.47 -33.24 -23.03
C GLY A 190 3.26 -33.71 -24.47
N THR A 191 3.03 -32.79 -25.42
CA THR A 191 2.77 -33.10 -26.84
C THR A 191 4.07 -33.25 -27.65
N LEU A 192 5.17 -32.66 -27.20
CA LEU A 192 6.47 -32.65 -27.89
C LEU A 192 7.58 -33.10 -26.93
N THR A 193 8.54 -33.90 -27.40
CA THR A 193 9.70 -34.29 -26.57
C THR A 193 10.91 -33.37 -26.79
N PRO A 194 11.66 -33.01 -25.72
CA PRO A 194 12.90 -32.26 -25.84
C PRO A 194 13.94 -33.01 -26.69
N GLY A 195 14.74 -32.28 -27.46
CA GLY A 195 15.81 -32.86 -28.28
C GLY A 195 15.47 -32.90 -29.77
N LYS A 196 15.66 -34.07 -30.41
CA LYS A 196 15.58 -34.22 -31.86
C LYS A 196 14.21 -33.85 -32.43
N GLU A 197 13.13 -34.32 -31.79
CA GLU A 197 11.74 -34.04 -32.22
C GLU A 197 11.44 -32.54 -32.16
N THR A 198 11.92 -31.84 -31.12
CA THR A 198 11.82 -30.38 -31.05
C THR A 198 12.63 -29.70 -32.16
N GLY A 199 13.81 -30.22 -32.50
CA GLY A 199 14.60 -29.72 -33.63
C GLY A 199 13.85 -29.80 -34.97
N GLU A 200 13.21 -30.94 -35.25
CA GLU A 200 12.38 -31.15 -36.45
C GLU A 200 11.14 -30.24 -36.45
N PHE A 201 10.52 -30.03 -35.29
CA PHE A 201 9.41 -29.08 -35.14
C PHE A 201 9.85 -27.63 -35.42
N LEU A 202 11.03 -27.23 -34.93
CA LEU A 202 11.57 -25.90 -35.23
C LEU A 202 11.84 -25.72 -36.74
N ASP A 203 12.33 -26.76 -37.43
CA ASP A 203 12.53 -26.73 -38.89
C ASP A 203 11.19 -26.58 -39.65
N LEU A 204 10.11 -27.18 -39.14
CA LEU A 204 8.76 -27.01 -39.68
C LEU A 204 8.24 -25.58 -39.50
N CYS A 205 8.44 -25.02 -38.30
CA CYS A 205 8.09 -23.63 -38.00
C CYS A 205 8.87 -22.66 -38.89
N GLU A 206 10.18 -22.88 -39.09
CA GLU A 206 11.02 -22.04 -39.94
C GLU A 206 10.46 -21.89 -41.36
N ARG A 207 9.87 -22.96 -41.90
CA ARG A 207 9.28 -22.99 -43.25
C ARG A 207 7.85 -22.44 -43.31
N ASN A 208 7.09 -22.52 -42.21
CA ASN A 208 5.66 -22.17 -42.17
C ASN A 208 5.35 -21.20 -41.00
N PRO A 209 5.82 -19.95 -41.06
CA PRO A 209 5.63 -18.97 -39.97
C PRO A 209 4.15 -18.72 -39.64
N GLU A 210 3.25 -18.78 -40.63
CA GLU A 210 1.81 -18.61 -40.45
C GLU A 210 1.14 -19.65 -39.54
N GLN A 211 1.79 -20.79 -39.27
CA GLN A 211 1.25 -21.80 -38.36
C GLN A 211 1.48 -21.46 -36.87
N ILE A 212 2.36 -20.50 -36.56
CA ILE A 212 2.64 -20.10 -35.17
C ILE A 212 1.54 -19.14 -34.69
N PRO A 213 0.77 -19.49 -33.63
CA PRO A 213 -0.32 -18.65 -33.16
C PRO A 213 0.17 -17.25 -32.71
N PRO A 214 -0.63 -16.19 -32.91
CA PRO A 214 -0.27 -14.80 -32.58
C PRO A 214 0.27 -14.59 -31.17
N ASP A 215 -0.24 -15.34 -30.18
CA ASP A 215 0.12 -15.21 -28.77
C ASP A 215 1.56 -15.60 -28.42
N PHE A 216 2.24 -16.32 -29.31
CA PHE A 216 3.64 -16.71 -29.11
C PHE A 216 4.63 -15.71 -29.69
N TRP A 217 4.17 -14.75 -30.50
CA TRP A 217 5.04 -13.76 -31.10
C TRP A 217 5.34 -12.61 -30.15
N THR A 218 6.62 -12.34 -29.95
CA THR A 218 7.10 -11.14 -29.25
C THR A 218 7.06 -9.91 -30.15
N ALA A 219 7.40 -10.08 -31.43
CA ALA A 219 7.34 -9.03 -32.44
C ALA A 219 6.78 -9.59 -33.74
N ARG A 220 5.91 -8.85 -34.43
CA ARG A 220 5.34 -9.22 -35.73
C ARG A 220 5.44 -8.06 -36.70
N GLU A 221 5.60 -8.38 -37.97
CA GLU A 221 5.57 -7.36 -39.03
C GLU A 221 4.17 -6.76 -39.14
N THR A 222 4.10 -5.45 -39.41
CA THR A 222 2.84 -4.74 -39.66
C THR A 222 2.64 -4.50 -41.16
N ARG A 223 1.58 -3.76 -41.52
CA ARG A 223 1.39 -3.31 -42.91
C ARG A 223 2.42 -2.27 -43.34
N ASP A 224 2.99 -1.54 -42.37
CA ASP A 224 4.08 -0.61 -42.59
C ASP A 224 5.42 -1.34 -42.35
N SER A 225 6.30 -1.32 -43.34
CA SER A 225 7.60 -2.02 -43.27
C SER A 225 8.54 -1.44 -42.22
N GLU A 226 8.33 -0.18 -41.82
CA GLU A 226 9.13 0.52 -40.80
C GLU A 226 8.64 0.26 -39.36
N GLN A 227 7.46 -0.37 -39.21
CA GLN A 227 6.83 -0.63 -37.91
C GLN A 227 6.66 -2.12 -37.64
N MET A 228 6.82 -2.51 -36.38
CA MET A 228 6.54 -3.85 -35.89
C MET A 228 5.57 -3.81 -34.70
N LEU A 229 4.65 -4.77 -34.66
CA LEU A 229 3.78 -5.00 -33.50
C LEU A 229 4.58 -5.72 -32.42
N LEU A 230 4.84 -5.03 -31.31
CA LEU A 230 5.54 -5.55 -30.13
C LEU A 230 4.52 -5.99 -29.08
N ARG A 231 4.71 -7.20 -28.53
CA ARG A 231 3.87 -7.80 -27.49
C ARG A 231 4.71 -8.18 -26.28
N GLY A 232 4.38 -7.65 -25.11
CA GLY A 232 5.11 -7.97 -23.90
C GLY A 232 4.65 -7.25 -22.64
N ALA A 233 5.36 -7.52 -21.55
CA ALA A 233 5.28 -6.79 -20.30
C ALA A 233 5.82 -5.38 -20.47
N VAL A 234 5.05 -4.40 -20.02
CA VAL A 234 5.47 -3.00 -19.95
C VAL A 234 6.25 -2.80 -18.66
N LEU A 235 7.48 -2.28 -18.78
CA LEU A 235 8.35 -2.04 -17.64
C LEU A 235 9.17 -0.76 -17.78
N LEU A 236 9.47 -0.15 -16.63
CA LEU A 236 10.44 0.92 -16.47
C LEU A 236 11.65 0.36 -15.72
N LYS A 237 12.71 0.05 -16.46
CA LYS A 237 13.94 -0.54 -15.93
C LYS A 237 14.80 0.54 -15.29
N ALA A 238 15.29 0.31 -14.07
CA ALA A 238 16.23 1.22 -13.42
C ALA A 238 17.68 0.82 -13.72
N THR A 239 18.45 1.73 -14.31
CA THR A 239 19.89 1.54 -14.56
C THR A 239 20.76 1.94 -13.37
N GLY A 240 20.20 2.73 -12.45
CA GLY A 240 20.84 3.16 -11.20
C GLY A 240 20.94 4.68 -11.09
N PRO A 241 21.48 5.20 -9.97
CA PRO A 241 21.61 6.64 -9.77
C PRO A 241 22.57 7.25 -10.79
N LEU A 242 22.15 8.36 -11.41
CA LEU A 242 22.95 9.11 -12.37
C LEU A 242 24.07 9.89 -11.65
N PRO A 243 25.27 10.03 -12.25
CA PRO A 243 26.31 10.91 -11.71
C PRO A 243 25.80 12.35 -11.65
N LYS A 244 26.15 13.09 -10.59
CA LYS A 244 25.68 14.48 -10.31
C LYS A 244 26.18 15.55 -11.29
N VAL A 245 26.69 15.16 -12.45
CA VAL A 245 27.34 16.06 -13.40
C VAL A 245 26.27 16.66 -14.31
N HIS A 246 25.90 17.91 -14.02
CA HIS A 246 24.97 18.77 -14.80
C HIS A 246 23.48 18.39 -14.76
N PHE A 247 22.87 18.46 -13.58
CA PHE A 247 21.44 18.79 -13.56
C PHE A 247 21.30 20.30 -13.75
N GLU A 248 20.57 20.73 -14.78
CA GLU A 248 20.00 22.08 -14.81
C GLU A 248 19.30 22.38 -13.48
N PRO A 249 19.26 23.65 -13.02
CA PRO A 249 18.59 23.99 -11.78
C PRO A 249 17.14 23.46 -11.81
N LEU A 250 16.86 22.47 -10.97
CA LEU A 250 15.54 21.85 -10.91
C LEU A 250 14.50 22.92 -10.59
N PRO A 251 13.33 22.89 -11.26
CA PRO A 251 12.17 23.67 -10.84
C PRO A 251 11.92 23.49 -9.34
N GLU A 252 11.51 24.56 -8.65
CA GLU A 252 11.35 24.56 -7.19
C GLU A 252 10.48 23.38 -6.70
N SER A 253 9.42 23.06 -7.46
CA SER A 253 8.52 21.93 -7.22
C SER A 253 9.23 20.56 -7.20
N LEU A 254 10.15 20.30 -8.14
CA LEU A 254 10.95 19.08 -8.22
C LEU A 254 12.04 19.06 -7.14
N SER A 255 12.66 20.20 -6.86
CA SER A 255 13.67 20.31 -5.80
C SER A 255 13.08 20.01 -4.41
N ALA A 256 11.82 20.40 -4.17
CA ALA A 256 11.11 20.13 -2.93
C ALA A 256 10.91 18.63 -2.66
N VAL A 257 10.78 17.82 -3.72
CA VAL A 257 10.66 16.35 -3.61
C VAL A 257 11.84 15.75 -2.85
N LEU A 258 13.06 16.27 -3.07
CA LEU A 258 14.29 15.75 -2.47
C LEU A 258 14.59 16.33 -1.08
N ARG A 259 14.06 17.52 -0.77
CA ARG A 259 14.40 18.28 0.45
C ARG A 259 13.43 18.07 1.61
N GLU A 260 12.16 17.84 1.31
CA GLU A 260 11.11 17.80 2.33
C GLU A 260 11.23 16.55 3.22
N PRO A 261 11.21 16.68 4.57
CA PRO A 261 11.48 15.58 5.48
C PRO A 261 10.35 14.54 5.49
N PRO A 262 10.62 13.29 5.93
CA PRO A 262 9.58 12.27 6.06
C PRO A 262 8.48 12.65 7.04
N PRO A 263 7.20 12.37 6.71
CA PRO A 263 6.09 12.67 7.58
C PRO A 263 6.19 11.87 8.89
N ARG A 264 6.04 12.55 10.02
CA ARG A 264 6.07 11.92 11.35
C ARG A 264 4.71 11.28 11.64
N VAL A 265 4.48 10.08 11.11
CA VAL A 265 3.19 9.35 11.17
C VAL A 265 2.58 9.29 12.57
N TRP A 266 3.39 9.00 13.59
CA TRP A 266 2.93 8.83 14.96
C TRP A 266 2.86 10.15 15.76
N SER A 267 3.36 11.27 15.23
CA SER A 267 3.36 12.54 15.98
C SER A 267 1.98 13.05 16.35
N PRO A 268 0.92 12.93 15.53
CA PRO A 268 -0.43 13.34 15.93
C PRO A 268 -0.98 12.44 17.05
N VAL A 269 -0.65 11.15 17.04
CA VAL A 269 -1.04 10.20 18.10
C VAL A 269 -0.37 10.58 19.40
N TRP A 270 0.96 10.79 19.39
CA TRP A 270 1.69 11.24 20.57
C TRP A 270 1.28 12.64 21.04
N GLY A 271 0.96 13.54 20.10
CA GLY A 271 0.44 14.87 20.38
C GLY A 271 -0.93 14.81 21.07
N ALA A 272 -1.82 13.92 20.62
CA ALA A 272 -3.12 13.69 21.26
C ALA A 272 -2.95 13.15 22.68
N ILE A 273 -2.07 12.15 22.87
CA ILE A 273 -1.78 11.57 24.19
C ILE A 273 -1.20 12.62 25.14
N ARG A 274 -0.20 13.40 24.70
CA ARG A 274 0.44 14.43 25.54
C ARG A 274 -0.50 15.55 25.95
N ALA A 275 -1.42 15.92 25.08
CA ALA A 275 -2.35 17.01 25.35
C ALA A 275 -3.48 16.64 26.32
N SER A 276 -3.60 15.36 26.68
CA SER A 276 -4.41 14.93 27.83
C SER A 276 -3.67 15.10 29.18
N GLY A 277 -2.48 15.72 29.18
CA GLY A 277 -1.58 15.84 30.33
C GLY A 277 -0.64 14.64 30.46
N ARG A 278 0.52 14.82 31.10
CA ARG A 278 1.51 13.72 31.27
C ARG A 278 1.12 12.71 32.34
N LEU A 279 0.31 13.12 33.33
CA LEU A 279 -0.07 12.29 34.47
C LEU A 279 -1.04 11.16 34.09
N LEU A 280 -2.07 11.45 33.28
CA LEU A 280 -3.08 10.47 32.92
C LEU A 280 -2.52 9.26 32.14
N PRO A 281 -1.71 9.43 31.07
CA PRO A 281 -1.09 8.31 30.38
C PRO A 281 -0.10 7.53 31.25
N ALA A 282 0.62 8.20 32.15
CA ALA A 282 1.52 7.55 33.09
C ALA A 282 0.76 6.67 34.10
N MET A 283 -0.32 7.19 34.68
CA MET A 283 -1.20 6.42 35.58
C MET A 283 -1.83 5.21 34.87
N ILE A 284 -2.32 5.40 33.64
CA ILE A 284 -2.85 4.31 32.81
C ILE A 284 -1.75 3.27 32.54
N GLY A 285 -0.54 3.70 32.20
CA GLY A 285 0.60 2.80 31.97
C GLY A 285 0.94 1.95 33.19
N VAL A 286 1.04 2.56 34.38
CA VAL A 286 1.28 1.84 35.64
C VAL A 286 0.14 0.88 35.95
N ALA A 287 -1.11 1.33 35.79
CA ALA A 287 -2.29 0.50 36.05
C ALA A 287 -2.40 -0.69 35.07
N LEU A 288 -1.97 -0.53 33.81
CA LEU A 288 -1.90 -1.62 32.83
C LEU A 288 -0.84 -2.66 33.21
N LEU A 289 0.32 -2.23 33.71
CA LEU A 289 1.36 -3.14 34.21
C LEU A 289 0.87 -3.88 35.47
N ALA A 290 0.19 -3.18 36.38
CA ALA A 290 -0.42 -3.76 37.57
C ALA A 290 -1.53 -4.76 37.22
N ALA A 291 -2.38 -4.45 36.24
CA ALA A 291 -3.40 -5.37 35.72
C ALA A 291 -2.78 -6.59 35.01
N GLY A 292 -1.64 -6.42 34.32
CA GLY A 292 -0.87 -7.56 33.79
C GLY A 292 -0.31 -8.45 34.91
N ALA A 293 0.23 -7.85 35.97
CA ALA A 293 0.73 -8.58 37.13
C ALA A 293 -0.40 -9.28 37.91
N SER A 294 -1.60 -8.69 37.96
CA SER A 294 -2.73 -9.27 38.69
C SER A 294 -3.12 -10.64 38.15
N THR A 295 -3.01 -10.89 36.84
CA THR A 295 -3.27 -12.23 36.26
C THR A 295 -2.34 -13.31 36.85
N ALA A 296 -1.07 -12.99 37.10
CA ALA A 296 -0.16 -13.92 37.75
C ALA A 296 -0.52 -14.11 39.23
N CYS A 297 -0.87 -13.02 39.92
CA CYS A 297 -1.30 -13.04 41.31
C CYS A 297 -2.63 -13.79 41.54
N GLU A 298 -3.58 -13.71 40.61
CA GLU A 298 -4.85 -14.44 40.63
C GLU A 298 -4.61 -15.95 40.73
N GLY A 299 -3.66 -16.48 39.96
CA GLY A 299 -3.25 -17.87 40.06
C GLY A 299 -2.70 -18.22 41.45
N LEU A 300 -1.81 -17.40 42.00
CA LEU A 300 -1.26 -17.61 43.35
C LEU A 300 -2.33 -17.59 44.43
N LEU A 301 -3.30 -16.67 44.32
CA LEU A 301 -4.43 -16.58 45.25
C LEU A 301 -5.35 -17.78 45.12
N PHE A 302 -5.62 -18.25 43.91
CA PHE A 302 -6.40 -19.47 43.68
C PHE A 302 -5.71 -20.69 44.29
N ARG A 303 -4.39 -20.85 44.10
CA ARG A 303 -3.59 -21.88 44.77
C ARG A 303 -3.69 -21.76 46.30
N GLY A 304 -3.45 -20.56 46.82
CA GLY A 304 -3.49 -20.28 48.25
C GLY A 304 -4.85 -20.60 48.87
N PHE A 305 -5.94 -20.28 48.17
CA PHE A 305 -7.30 -20.61 48.60
C PHE A 305 -7.52 -22.13 48.65
N LEU A 306 -7.07 -22.89 47.65
CA LEU A 306 -7.20 -24.35 47.63
C LEU A 306 -6.41 -25.03 48.75
N ASP A 307 -5.19 -24.55 49.04
CA ASP A 307 -4.38 -25.08 50.14
C ASP A 307 -4.95 -24.67 51.51
N LEU A 308 -5.42 -23.43 51.66
CA LEU A 308 -5.98 -22.92 52.91
C LEU A 308 -7.33 -23.58 53.24
N ALA A 309 -8.17 -23.86 52.24
CA ALA A 309 -9.45 -24.55 52.42
C ALA A 309 -9.29 -25.93 53.08
N ARG A 310 -8.14 -26.59 52.92
CA ARG A 310 -7.82 -27.88 53.59
C ARG A 310 -7.47 -27.73 55.07
N HIS A 311 -7.01 -26.55 55.50
CA HIS A 311 -6.56 -26.28 56.87
C HIS A 311 -7.61 -25.53 57.71
N LEU A 312 -8.59 -24.88 57.08
CA LEU A 312 -9.67 -24.15 57.77
C LEU A 312 -10.83 -25.08 58.11
N ASN A 313 -10.90 -25.50 59.37
CA ASN A 313 -11.98 -26.36 59.89
C ASN A 313 -13.24 -25.58 60.32
N LEU A 314 -13.11 -24.27 60.61
CA LEU A 314 -14.22 -23.44 61.09
C LEU A 314 -14.93 -22.73 59.93
N SER A 315 -16.26 -22.72 59.94
CA SER A 315 -17.10 -22.05 58.93
C SER A 315 -16.81 -20.55 58.80
N GLY A 316 -16.53 -19.87 59.92
CA GLY A 316 -16.17 -18.45 59.94
C GLY A 316 -14.87 -18.15 59.21
N GLN A 317 -13.86 -19.02 59.32
CA GLN A 317 -12.58 -18.88 58.62
C GLN A 317 -12.70 -19.08 57.11
N ARG A 318 -13.59 -20.00 56.68
CA ARG A 318 -13.88 -20.19 55.25
C ARG A 318 -14.59 -19.00 54.65
N LEU A 319 -15.53 -18.40 55.41
CA LEU A 319 -16.25 -17.20 54.99
C LEU A 319 -15.31 -16.01 54.84
N THR A 320 -14.35 -15.83 55.75
CA THR A 320 -13.37 -14.73 55.65
C THR A 320 -12.39 -14.92 54.49
N ALA A 321 -11.92 -16.14 54.23
CA ALA A 321 -11.08 -16.44 53.06
C ALA A 321 -11.82 -16.16 51.74
N LEU A 322 -13.10 -16.56 51.65
CA LEU A 322 -13.96 -16.24 50.51
C LEU A 322 -14.15 -14.73 50.35
N ALA A 323 -14.41 -14.01 51.45
CA ALA A 323 -14.55 -12.56 51.43
C ALA A 323 -13.27 -11.86 50.94
N PHE A 324 -12.08 -12.33 51.34
CA PHE A 324 -10.80 -11.80 50.86
C PHE A 324 -10.60 -12.04 49.36
N MET A 325 -10.94 -13.23 48.86
CA MET A 325 -10.86 -13.55 47.43
C MET A 325 -11.82 -12.66 46.60
N ILE A 326 -13.04 -12.47 47.08
CA ILE A 326 -14.01 -11.57 46.44
C ILE A 326 -13.50 -10.12 46.48
N ALA A 327 -12.95 -9.67 47.61
CA ALA A 327 -12.40 -8.33 47.74
C ALA A 327 -11.20 -8.11 46.81
N PHE A 328 -10.32 -9.10 46.65
CA PHE A 328 -9.22 -9.04 45.69
C PHE A 328 -9.75 -8.96 44.25
N LEU A 329 -10.69 -9.81 43.85
CA LEU A 329 -11.29 -9.78 42.52
C LEU A 329 -11.98 -8.43 42.25
N ALA A 330 -12.71 -7.90 43.24
CA ALA A 330 -13.30 -6.58 43.17
C ALA A 330 -12.23 -5.48 43.02
N GLY A 331 -11.09 -5.61 43.70
CA GLY A 331 -9.95 -4.71 43.55
C GLY A 331 -9.32 -4.74 42.15
N VAL A 332 -9.19 -5.93 41.54
CA VAL A 332 -8.73 -6.07 40.15
C VAL A 332 -9.72 -5.40 39.19
N LEU A 333 -11.02 -5.67 39.34
CA LEU A 333 -12.06 -5.03 38.50
C LEU A 333 -12.10 -3.52 38.69
N ALA A 334 -11.93 -3.03 39.92
CA ALA A 334 -11.85 -1.61 40.24
C ALA A 334 -10.61 -0.93 39.63
N LEU A 335 -9.54 -1.69 39.38
CA LEU A 335 -8.36 -1.23 38.64
C LEU A 335 -8.60 -1.25 37.12
N GLU A 336 -9.21 -2.30 36.58
CA GLU A 336 -9.41 -2.48 35.13
C GLU A 336 -10.47 -1.52 34.54
N TRP A 337 -11.52 -1.23 35.29
CA TRP A 337 -12.61 -0.35 34.86
C TRP A 337 -12.12 1.07 34.46
N PRO A 338 -11.44 1.84 35.34
CA PRO A 338 -10.99 3.19 35.00
C PRO A 338 -9.91 3.18 33.92
N VAL A 339 -9.08 2.14 33.83
CA VAL A 339 -8.11 1.96 32.75
C VAL A 339 -8.82 1.84 31.40
N SER A 340 -9.80 0.95 31.32
CA SER A 340 -10.57 0.71 30.09
C SER A 340 -11.34 1.95 29.65
N VAL A 341 -12.03 2.62 30.59
CA VAL A 341 -12.72 3.90 30.31
C VAL A 341 -11.73 4.98 29.89
N GLY A 342 -10.55 5.05 30.52
CA GLY A 342 -9.49 6.00 30.17
C GLY A 342 -8.98 5.81 28.75
N LEU A 343 -8.72 4.57 28.34
CA LEU A 343 -8.29 4.23 26.97
C LEU A 343 -9.37 4.57 25.93
N LEU A 344 -10.65 4.28 26.22
CA LEU A 344 -11.78 4.65 25.36
C LEU A 344 -11.89 6.18 25.19
N ARG A 345 -11.72 6.95 26.27
CA ARG A 345 -11.71 8.42 26.23
C ARG A 345 -10.56 8.95 25.38
N LEU A 346 -9.35 8.41 25.56
CA LEU A 346 -8.19 8.78 24.74
C LEU A 346 -8.43 8.49 23.25
N GLY A 347 -9.02 7.33 22.94
CA GLY A 347 -9.43 6.95 21.59
C GLY A 347 -10.41 7.93 20.96
N ARG A 348 -11.46 8.31 21.70
CA ARG A 348 -12.45 9.28 21.24
C ARG A 348 -11.85 10.68 21.04
N HIS A 349 -10.97 11.11 21.94
CA HIS A 349 -10.29 12.40 21.84
C HIS A 349 -9.36 12.48 20.62
N LEU A 350 -8.63 11.39 20.34
CA LEU A 350 -7.83 11.25 19.14
C LEU A 350 -8.70 11.40 17.88
N GLU A 351 -9.81 10.66 17.81
CA GLU A 351 -10.74 10.72 16.67
C GLU A 351 -11.27 12.15 16.43
N LEU A 352 -11.78 12.81 17.48
CA LEU A 352 -12.35 14.16 17.38
C LEU A 352 -11.33 15.18 16.91
N ARG A 353 -10.09 15.12 17.43
CA ARG A 353 -9.02 16.03 17.01
C ARG A 353 -8.63 15.84 15.56
N LEU A 354 -8.48 14.60 15.11
CA LEU A 354 -8.16 14.31 13.72
C LEU A 354 -9.28 14.80 12.80
N ARG A 355 -10.55 14.55 13.14
CA ARG A 355 -11.71 15.05 12.39
C ARG A 355 -11.73 16.58 12.30
N LEU A 356 -11.55 17.28 13.42
CA LEU A 356 -11.54 18.74 13.45
C LEU A 356 -10.37 19.31 12.65
N HIS A 357 -9.18 18.73 12.78
CA HIS A 357 -8.01 19.17 12.04
C HIS A 357 -8.18 18.98 10.53
N PHE A 358 -8.77 17.86 10.11
CA PHE A 358 -9.11 17.63 8.70
C PHE A 358 -10.15 18.62 8.19
N LEU A 359 -11.22 18.85 8.93
CA LEU A 359 -12.26 19.83 8.55
C LEU A 359 -11.69 21.25 8.42
N ARG A 360 -10.77 21.65 9.32
CA ARG A 360 -10.06 22.94 9.23
C ARG A 360 -9.11 22.99 8.02
N LYS A 361 -8.54 21.86 7.62
CA LYS A 361 -7.58 21.77 6.51
C LYS A 361 -8.26 21.84 5.15
N ILE A 362 -9.43 21.20 4.96
CA ILE A 362 -10.12 21.08 3.66
C ILE A 362 -10.17 22.41 2.88
N PRO A 363 -10.60 23.56 3.46
CA PRO A 363 -10.69 24.81 2.72
C PRO A 363 -9.33 25.43 2.36
N LEU A 364 -8.25 25.00 3.01
CA LEU A 364 -6.91 25.54 2.80
C LEU A 364 -6.15 24.75 1.72
N LEU A 365 -6.69 23.63 1.25
CA LEU A 365 -6.09 22.82 0.19
C LEU A 365 -6.35 23.44 -1.18
N SER A 366 -5.37 23.32 -2.08
CA SER A 366 -5.48 23.83 -3.44
C SER A 366 -6.55 23.12 -4.27
N ASP A 367 -7.12 23.80 -5.26
CA ASP A 367 -8.08 23.19 -6.19
C ASP A 367 -7.45 22.01 -6.95
N ARG A 368 -6.15 22.10 -7.30
CA ARG A 368 -5.39 21.01 -7.91
C ARG A 368 -5.35 19.75 -7.03
N TYR A 369 -5.34 19.91 -5.71
CA TYR A 369 -5.37 18.78 -4.78
C TYR A 369 -6.67 17.98 -4.93
N PHE A 370 -7.81 18.66 -5.11
CA PHE A 370 -9.13 18.04 -5.29
C PHE A 370 -9.36 17.51 -6.71
N GLN A 371 -8.87 18.20 -7.74
CA GLN A 371 -9.02 17.73 -9.12
C GLN A 371 -8.31 16.38 -9.35
N SER A 372 -7.14 16.20 -8.74
CA SER A 372 -6.36 14.96 -8.85
C SER A 372 -6.91 13.79 -8.02
N ARG A 373 -7.90 14.00 -7.14
CA ARG A 373 -8.38 12.99 -6.19
C ARG A 373 -9.90 12.82 -6.27
N LEU A 374 -10.35 11.56 -6.30
CA LEU A 374 -11.77 11.27 -6.20
C LEU A 374 -12.34 11.76 -4.84
N ILE A 375 -13.40 12.56 -4.91
CA ILE A 375 -14.13 13.05 -3.72
C ILE A 375 -14.62 11.88 -2.87
N SER A 376 -15.03 10.77 -3.50
CA SER A 376 -15.43 9.54 -2.81
C SER A 376 -14.29 8.91 -1.99
N ASP A 377 -13.04 8.97 -2.45
CA ASP A 377 -11.87 8.50 -1.68
C ASP A 377 -11.61 9.42 -0.47
N MET A 378 -11.71 10.75 -0.64
CA MET A 378 -11.55 11.70 0.47
C MET A 378 -12.63 11.51 1.55
N ALA A 379 -13.88 11.34 1.15
CA ALA A 379 -14.98 11.05 2.06
C ALA A 379 -14.76 9.72 2.80
N LEU A 380 -14.32 8.67 2.10
CA LEU A 380 -14.01 7.38 2.70
C LEU A 380 -12.87 7.51 3.73
N ARG A 381 -11.79 8.24 3.42
CA ARG A 381 -10.69 8.49 4.37
C ARG A 381 -11.17 9.18 5.64
N ALA A 382 -12.01 10.20 5.51
CA ALA A 382 -12.60 10.91 6.63
C ALA A 382 -13.52 10.01 7.47
N HIS A 383 -14.26 9.09 6.83
CA HIS A 383 -15.07 8.11 7.53
C HIS A 383 -14.21 7.09 8.29
N MET A 384 -13.15 6.58 7.66
CA MET A 384 -12.25 5.56 8.21
C MET A 384 -11.46 6.02 9.44
N LEU A 385 -11.44 7.32 9.75
CA LEU A 385 -10.93 7.86 11.02
C LEU A 385 -11.52 7.18 12.26
N GLN A 386 -12.77 6.69 12.17
CA GLN A 386 -13.40 5.99 13.29
C GLN A 386 -12.63 4.74 13.73
N VAL A 387 -11.88 4.10 12.81
CA VAL A 387 -11.09 2.90 13.12
C VAL A 387 -9.88 3.27 13.98
N LEU A 388 -9.30 4.46 13.76
CA LEU A 388 -8.14 4.94 14.52
C LEU A 388 -8.45 5.18 16.01
N ARG A 389 -9.74 5.30 16.40
CA ARG A 389 -10.13 5.43 17.81
C ARG A 389 -9.75 4.20 18.65
N GLN A 390 -9.57 3.03 18.01
CA GLN A 390 -9.18 1.78 18.68
C GLN A 390 -7.68 1.74 19.00
N LEU A 391 -6.86 2.65 18.46
CA LEU A 391 -5.41 2.62 18.65
C LEU A 391 -4.97 2.65 20.12
N PRO A 392 -5.47 3.57 20.97
CA PRO A 392 -5.07 3.60 22.39
C PRO A 392 -5.50 2.34 23.14
N GLU A 393 -6.68 1.82 22.84
CA GLU A 393 -7.20 0.58 23.42
C GLU A 393 -6.30 -0.61 23.07
N LEU A 394 -6.00 -0.82 21.78
CA LEU A 394 -5.10 -1.89 21.34
C LEU A 394 -3.69 -1.76 21.91
N ALA A 395 -3.16 -0.53 21.99
CA ALA A 395 -1.87 -0.28 22.63
C ALA A 395 -1.89 -0.63 24.12
N GLY A 396 -2.97 -0.27 24.83
CA GLY A 396 -3.15 -0.60 26.24
C GLY A 396 -3.26 -2.10 26.47
N VAL A 397 -4.11 -2.79 25.69
CA VAL A 397 -4.25 -4.25 25.75
C VAL A 397 -2.92 -4.93 25.43
N PHE A 398 -2.16 -4.45 24.43
CA PHE A 398 -0.83 -4.99 24.12
C PHE A 398 0.13 -4.90 25.31
N VAL A 399 0.19 -3.75 25.99
CA VAL A 399 1.02 -3.57 27.19
C VAL A 399 0.56 -4.50 28.33
N ARG A 400 -0.76 -4.59 28.59
CA ARG A 400 -1.33 -5.46 29.63
C ARG A 400 -1.00 -6.94 29.36
N LEU A 401 -1.22 -7.41 28.13
CA LEU A 401 -0.96 -8.79 27.73
C LEU A 401 0.53 -9.12 27.74
N GLY A 402 1.39 -8.19 27.29
CA GLY A 402 2.85 -8.35 27.37
C GLY A 402 3.33 -8.44 28.82
N ALA A 403 2.80 -7.61 29.71
CA ALA A 403 3.08 -7.68 31.15
C ALA A 403 2.56 -8.99 31.76
N SER A 404 1.34 -9.40 31.44
CA SER A 404 0.74 -10.67 31.89
C SER A 404 1.58 -11.88 31.47
N LEU A 405 2.02 -11.94 30.21
CA LEU A 405 2.91 -12.97 29.70
C LEU A 405 4.25 -12.97 30.45
N LEU A 406 4.87 -11.80 30.63
CA LEU A 406 6.14 -11.65 31.34
C LEU A 406 6.03 -12.14 32.79
N PHE A 407 5.07 -11.63 33.56
CA PHE A 407 4.90 -11.98 34.96
C PHE A 407 4.49 -13.45 35.16
N THR A 408 3.70 -14.02 34.24
CA THR A 408 3.33 -15.44 34.28
C THR A 408 4.54 -16.34 34.04
N VAL A 409 5.37 -16.04 33.03
CA VAL A 409 6.61 -16.80 32.77
C VAL A 409 7.60 -16.67 33.92
N LEU A 410 7.76 -15.47 34.49
CA LEU A 410 8.59 -15.25 35.69
C LEU A 410 8.05 -16.02 36.91
N GLY A 411 6.74 -16.03 37.10
CA GLY A 411 6.07 -16.78 38.16
C GLY A 411 6.32 -18.30 38.02
N ILE A 412 6.18 -18.84 36.81
CA ILE A 412 6.51 -20.24 36.53
C ILE A 412 7.99 -20.51 36.78
N ALA A 413 8.88 -19.64 36.31
CA ALA A 413 10.32 -19.82 36.47
C ALA A 413 10.78 -19.78 37.94
N TRP A 414 10.06 -19.03 38.78
CA TRP A 414 10.31 -18.91 40.22
C TRP A 414 9.75 -20.11 40.99
N LEU A 415 8.50 -20.53 40.75
CA LEU A 415 7.87 -21.66 41.48
C LEU A 415 8.28 -23.04 40.95
N TYR A 416 8.43 -23.17 39.64
CA TYR A 416 8.59 -24.45 38.93
C TYR A 416 9.87 -24.41 38.08
N ARG A 417 11.03 -24.50 38.75
CA ARG A 417 12.35 -24.36 38.08
C ARG A 417 12.51 -25.28 36.87
N SER A 418 11.96 -26.50 36.91
CA SER A 418 11.96 -27.44 35.78
C SER A 418 11.08 -27.05 34.61
N ALA A 419 10.01 -26.31 34.86
CA ALA A 419 9.07 -25.83 33.86
C ALA A 419 9.51 -24.48 33.25
N ALA A 420 10.57 -23.85 33.76
CA ALA A 420 11.04 -22.53 33.31
C ALA A 420 11.42 -22.49 31.82
N LEU A 421 12.25 -23.44 31.37
CA LEU A 421 12.69 -23.51 29.96
C LEU A 421 11.50 -23.82 29.01
N PRO A 422 10.65 -24.84 29.27
CA PRO A 422 9.44 -25.08 28.49
C PRO A 422 8.48 -23.89 28.47
N ALA A 423 8.29 -23.17 29.58
CA ALA A 423 7.42 -21.99 29.64
C ALA A 423 7.94 -20.83 28.79
N MET A 424 9.27 -20.60 28.81
CA MET A 424 9.90 -19.59 27.97
C MET A 424 9.78 -19.97 26.48
N LEU A 425 10.03 -21.23 26.13
CA LEU A 425 9.83 -21.73 24.77
C LEU A 425 8.36 -21.57 24.33
N MET A 426 7.41 -21.90 25.20
CA MET A 426 5.98 -21.72 24.93
C MET A 426 5.64 -20.26 24.66
N ALA A 427 6.12 -19.32 25.49
CA ALA A 427 5.91 -17.90 25.27
C ALA A 427 6.53 -17.42 23.95
N CYS A 428 7.74 -17.90 23.62
CA CYS A 428 8.39 -17.62 22.34
C CYS A 428 7.59 -18.17 21.14
N LEU A 429 7.03 -19.37 21.22
CA LEU A 429 6.21 -19.94 20.14
C LEU A 429 4.86 -19.23 20.03
N ALA A 430 4.25 -18.90 21.17
CA ALA A 430 2.96 -18.22 21.26
C ALA A 430 2.98 -16.82 20.62
N VAL A 431 4.13 -16.14 20.63
CA VAL A 431 4.32 -14.84 19.95
C VAL A 431 4.99 -15.01 18.58
N GLY A 432 5.96 -15.93 18.47
CA GLY A 432 6.81 -16.10 17.29
C GLY A 432 6.07 -16.69 16.09
N ILE A 433 5.20 -17.69 16.28
CA ILE A 433 4.41 -18.27 15.18
C ILE A 433 3.56 -17.19 14.50
N PRO A 434 2.74 -16.39 15.23
CA PRO A 434 2.02 -15.27 14.66
C PRO A 434 2.87 -14.27 13.87
N LEU A 435 4.05 -13.92 14.38
CA LEU A 435 4.96 -12.98 13.72
C LEU A 435 5.52 -13.54 12.40
N VAL A 436 5.82 -14.84 12.35
CA VAL A 436 6.30 -15.51 11.12
C VAL A 436 5.20 -15.60 10.07
N PHE A 437 3.95 -15.85 10.48
CA PHE A 437 2.81 -15.92 9.56
C PHE A 437 2.25 -14.54 9.18
N GLN A 438 2.72 -13.45 9.79
CA GLN A 438 2.23 -12.10 9.53
C GLN A 438 2.36 -11.67 8.04
N PRO A 439 3.53 -11.78 7.37
CA PRO A 439 3.65 -11.34 5.97
C PRO A 439 2.68 -12.02 4.99
N PRO A 440 2.54 -13.36 4.95
CA PRO A 440 1.61 -14.01 4.03
C PRO A 440 0.13 -13.81 4.40
N LEU A 441 -0.18 -13.48 5.66
CA LEU A 441 -1.52 -13.11 6.11
C LEU A 441 -1.92 -11.71 5.64
N ILE A 442 -1.02 -10.74 5.81
CA ILE A 442 -1.19 -9.36 5.33
C ILE A 442 -1.45 -9.36 3.82
N GLU A 443 -0.64 -10.08 3.03
CA GLU A 443 -0.84 -10.20 1.59
C GLU A 443 -2.25 -10.67 1.22
N ARG A 444 -2.74 -11.72 1.90
CA ARG A 444 -4.07 -12.29 1.63
C ARG A 444 -5.21 -11.41 2.13
N ASP A 445 -5.06 -10.78 3.30
CA ASP A 445 -6.01 -9.80 3.84
C ASP A 445 -6.20 -8.66 2.84
N LEU A 446 -5.10 -8.19 2.25
CA LEU A 446 -5.13 -7.08 1.31
C LEU A 446 -5.81 -7.46 0.00
N ARG A 447 -5.58 -8.65 -0.54
CA ARG A 447 -6.37 -9.15 -1.68
C ARG A 447 -7.87 -9.17 -1.37
N SER A 448 -8.25 -9.61 -0.16
CA SER A 448 -9.67 -9.59 0.27
C SER A 448 -10.22 -8.16 0.37
N ARG A 449 -9.45 -7.22 0.95
CA ARG A 449 -9.84 -5.80 1.09
C ARG A 449 -9.90 -5.07 -0.25
N GLU A 450 -8.98 -5.36 -1.16
CA GLU A 450 -8.97 -4.78 -2.49
C GLU A 450 -10.21 -5.19 -3.29
N MET A 451 -10.56 -6.48 -3.26
CA MET A 451 -11.83 -6.98 -3.82
C MET A 451 -13.03 -6.31 -3.15
N THR A 452 -12.99 -6.11 -1.82
CA THR A 452 -14.05 -5.39 -1.10
C THR A 452 -14.19 -3.95 -1.61
N GLY A 453 -13.08 -3.25 -1.84
CA GLY A 453 -13.08 -1.91 -2.42
C GLY A 453 -13.55 -1.88 -3.89
N ALA A 454 -13.28 -2.93 -4.67
CA ALA A 454 -13.83 -3.08 -6.02
C ALA A 454 -15.35 -3.26 -5.99
N LEU A 455 -15.88 -4.09 -5.08
CA LEU A 455 -17.32 -4.25 -4.87
C LEU A 455 -17.99 -2.93 -4.47
N SER A 456 -17.41 -2.17 -3.53
CA SER A 456 -17.96 -0.85 -3.17
C SER A 456 -18.01 0.13 -4.34
N ARG A 457 -16.99 0.15 -5.20
CA ARG A 457 -16.99 0.96 -6.44
C ARG A 457 -18.07 0.49 -7.41
N PHE A 458 -18.18 -0.81 -7.64
CA PHE A 458 -19.22 -1.40 -8.50
C PHE A 458 -20.64 -1.00 -8.03
N TYR A 459 -20.92 -1.06 -6.72
CA TYR A 459 -22.20 -0.59 -6.19
C TYR A 459 -22.43 0.90 -6.42
N PHE A 460 -21.40 1.73 -6.22
CA PHE A 460 -21.51 3.16 -6.43
C PHE A 460 -21.80 3.51 -7.89
N ASP A 461 -21.12 2.85 -8.83
CA ASP A 461 -21.33 3.04 -10.27
C ASP A 461 -22.71 2.52 -10.71
N ALA A 462 -23.14 1.39 -10.17
CA ALA A 462 -24.50 0.88 -10.39
C ALA A 462 -25.58 1.84 -9.88
N LEU A 463 -25.37 2.46 -8.71
CA LEU A 463 -26.30 3.46 -8.15
C LEU A 463 -26.32 4.75 -8.98
N ARG A 464 -25.16 5.23 -9.46
CA ARG A 464 -25.08 6.37 -10.38
C ARG A 464 -25.75 6.08 -11.73
N GLY A 465 -25.57 4.86 -12.23
CA GLY A 465 -26.10 4.39 -13.51
C GLY A 465 -27.50 3.78 -13.43
N VAL A 466 -28.20 3.85 -12.29
CA VAL A 466 -29.43 3.07 -12.06
C VAL A 466 -30.48 3.29 -13.13
N ARG A 467 -30.66 4.53 -13.59
CA ARG A 467 -31.61 4.87 -14.66
C ARG A 467 -31.22 4.26 -16.01
N ALA A 468 -29.93 4.23 -16.34
CA ALA A 468 -29.45 3.60 -17.57
C ALA A 468 -29.63 2.08 -17.51
N ILE A 469 -29.33 1.47 -16.37
CA ILE A 469 -29.53 0.03 -16.14
C ILE A 469 -31.01 -0.35 -16.34
N GLN A 470 -31.92 0.45 -15.76
CA GLN A 470 -33.37 0.26 -15.91
C GLN A 470 -33.85 0.50 -17.35
N ALA A 471 -33.38 1.56 -18.00
CA ALA A 471 -33.77 1.89 -19.38
C ALA A 471 -33.36 0.81 -20.39
N HIS A 472 -32.23 0.14 -20.14
CA HIS A 472 -31.70 -0.93 -20.99
C HIS A 472 -32.06 -2.35 -20.51
N CYS A 473 -32.85 -2.51 -19.43
CA CYS A 473 -33.16 -3.81 -18.83
C CYS A 473 -31.91 -4.69 -18.60
N ALA A 474 -30.82 -4.07 -18.14
CA ALA A 474 -29.50 -4.69 -18.04
C ALA A 474 -29.27 -5.42 -16.71
N GLU A 475 -30.32 -5.75 -15.95
CA GLU A 475 -30.20 -6.32 -14.60
C GLU A 475 -29.57 -7.71 -14.59
N ARG A 476 -29.75 -8.48 -15.68
CA ARG A 476 -29.11 -9.81 -15.83
C ARG A 476 -27.61 -9.67 -16.06
N THR A 477 -27.20 -8.75 -16.92
CA THR A 477 -25.79 -8.46 -17.20
C THR A 477 -25.08 -7.95 -15.95
N LEU A 478 -25.71 -7.03 -15.21
CA LEU A 478 -25.18 -6.53 -13.94
C LEU A 478 -25.00 -7.66 -12.91
N ARG A 479 -26.01 -8.54 -12.75
CA ARG A 479 -25.93 -9.69 -11.84
C ARG A 479 -24.84 -10.68 -12.24
N ALA A 480 -24.68 -10.97 -13.54
CA ALA A 480 -23.63 -11.85 -14.03
C ALA A 480 -22.24 -11.26 -13.76
N ALA A 481 -22.04 -9.97 -14.02
CA ALA A 481 -20.78 -9.27 -13.73
C ALA A 481 -20.46 -9.28 -12.22
N GLN A 482 -21.47 -9.06 -11.38
CA GLN A 482 -21.32 -9.09 -9.93
C GLN A 482 -21.01 -10.49 -9.40
N ALA A 483 -21.65 -11.53 -9.94
CA ALA A 483 -21.44 -12.91 -9.49
C ALA A 483 -19.97 -13.34 -9.62
N GLY A 484 -19.31 -12.97 -10.73
CA GLY A 484 -17.88 -13.23 -10.91
C GLY A 484 -17.02 -12.55 -9.84
N GLN A 485 -17.26 -11.26 -9.58
CA GLN A 485 -16.52 -10.52 -8.55
C GLN A 485 -16.77 -11.06 -7.13
N LEU A 486 -18.00 -11.48 -6.82
CA LEU A 486 -18.35 -12.06 -5.53
C LEU A 486 -17.66 -13.42 -5.32
N GLU A 487 -17.56 -14.25 -6.35
CA GLU A 487 -16.86 -15.54 -6.27
C GLU A 487 -15.35 -15.34 -5.98
N GLU A 488 -14.70 -14.39 -6.66
CA GLU A 488 -13.31 -14.07 -6.42
C GLU A 488 -13.07 -13.47 -5.04
N TRP A 489 -13.93 -12.55 -4.62
CA TRP A 489 -13.91 -11.99 -3.27
C TRP A 489 -14.07 -13.09 -2.20
N ALA A 490 -15.02 -14.01 -2.39
CA ALA A 490 -15.23 -15.12 -1.49
C ALA A 490 -13.98 -16.01 -1.43
N LYS A 491 -13.44 -16.43 -2.58
CA LYS A 491 -12.20 -17.23 -2.64
C LYS A 491 -11.01 -16.52 -2.00
N ALA A 492 -10.85 -15.22 -2.20
CA ALA A 492 -9.78 -14.43 -1.57
C ALA A 492 -9.95 -14.39 -0.04
N SER A 493 -11.16 -14.13 0.43
CA SER A 493 -11.50 -14.08 1.86
C SER A 493 -11.33 -15.45 2.53
N PHE A 494 -11.78 -16.53 1.89
CA PHE A 494 -11.56 -17.91 2.36
C PHE A 494 -10.07 -18.26 2.41
N ARG A 495 -9.27 -17.86 1.41
CA ARG A 495 -7.81 -18.09 1.44
C ARG A 495 -7.13 -17.35 2.59
N HIS A 496 -7.54 -16.12 2.88
CA HIS A 496 -7.07 -15.36 4.03
C HIS A 496 -7.43 -16.06 5.35
N GLN A 497 -8.72 -16.38 5.55
CA GLN A 497 -9.21 -17.04 6.76
C GLN A 497 -8.59 -18.43 6.96
N ASN A 498 -8.45 -19.21 5.90
CA ASN A 498 -7.83 -20.53 5.98
C ASN A 498 -6.34 -20.45 6.39
N LEU A 499 -5.58 -19.46 5.92
CA LEU A 499 -4.20 -19.28 6.39
C LEU A 499 -4.18 -18.86 7.87
N PHE A 500 -5.09 -17.98 8.28
CA PHE A 500 -5.22 -17.52 9.66
C PHE A 500 -5.49 -18.71 10.59
N VAL A 501 -6.49 -19.53 10.26
CA VAL A 501 -6.84 -20.74 11.01
C VAL A 501 -5.69 -21.75 11.05
N ARG A 502 -4.94 -21.93 9.95
CA ARG A 502 -3.75 -22.80 9.94
C ARG A 502 -2.66 -22.31 10.88
N ALA A 503 -2.42 -21.01 10.93
CA ALA A 503 -1.45 -20.42 11.86
C ALA A 503 -1.91 -20.60 13.32
N GLU A 504 -3.20 -20.40 13.60
CA GLU A 504 -3.78 -20.65 14.94
C GLU A 504 -3.69 -22.11 15.35
N ILE A 505 -4.01 -23.06 14.46
CA ILE A 505 -3.89 -24.50 14.74
C ILE A 505 -2.44 -24.86 15.04
N LEU A 506 -1.48 -24.38 14.24
CA LEU A 506 -0.06 -24.65 14.47
C LEU A 506 0.40 -24.10 15.83
N GLN A 507 0.00 -22.88 16.18
CA GLN A 507 0.27 -22.28 17.48
C GLN A 507 -0.35 -23.12 18.61
N MET A 508 -1.65 -23.44 18.51
CA MET A 508 -2.40 -24.18 19.52
C MET A 508 -1.83 -25.58 19.74
N VAL A 509 -1.50 -26.32 18.69
CA VAL A 509 -0.89 -27.66 18.80
C VAL A 509 0.49 -27.57 19.46
N SER A 510 1.30 -26.57 19.07
CA SER A 510 2.64 -26.38 19.63
C SER A 510 2.59 -26.03 21.12
N THR A 511 1.71 -25.10 21.52
CA THR A 511 1.57 -24.71 22.93
C THR A 511 0.89 -25.81 23.73
N PHE A 512 -0.14 -26.48 23.20
CA PHE A 512 -0.80 -27.60 23.88
C PHE A 512 0.16 -28.77 24.15
N GLY A 513 1.02 -29.13 23.19
CA GLY A 513 2.04 -30.17 23.40
C GLY A 513 2.99 -29.85 24.55
N LEU A 514 3.45 -28.60 24.63
CA LEU A 514 4.27 -28.12 25.76
C LEU A 514 3.48 -28.07 27.07
N THR A 515 2.19 -27.74 27.04
CA THR A 515 1.31 -27.79 28.21
C THR A 515 1.24 -29.19 28.79
N VAL A 516 0.95 -30.20 27.95
CA VAL A 516 0.86 -31.59 28.37
C VAL A 516 2.20 -32.06 28.96
N LEU A 517 3.32 -31.72 28.33
CA LEU A 517 4.66 -32.05 28.83
C LEU A 517 4.91 -31.46 30.22
N MET A 518 4.63 -30.17 30.42
CA MET A 518 4.85 -29.48 31.70
C MET A 518 3.95 -30.05 32.81
N VAL A 519 2.67 -30.29 32.51
CA VAL A 519 1.70 -30.85 33.45
C VAL A 519 2.07 -32.27 33.83
N TYR A 520 2.45 -33.13 32.87
CA TYR A 520 2.88 -34.50 33.13
C TYR A 520 4.14 -34.54 34.02
N GLN A 521 5.17 -33.75 33.68
CA GLN A 521 6.39 -33.67 34.48
C GLN A 521 6.14 -33.17 35.90
N GLN A 522 5.23 -32.22 36.07
CA GLN A 522 4.88 -31.69 37.39
C GLN A 522 4.03 -32.69 38.18
N ALA A 523 3.04 -33.33 37.56
CA ALA A 523 2.22 -34.37 38.21
C ALA A 523 3.05 -35.55 38.70
N ALA A 524 4.11 -35.92 37.98
CA ALA A 524 5.05 -36.96 38.40
C ALA A 524 5.93 -36.56 39.60
N ARG A 525 6.12 -35.24 39.86
CA ARG A 525 7.00 -34.72 40.91
C ARG A 525 6.26 -34.31 42.18
N THR A 526 5.04 -33.81 42.06
CA THR A 526 4.27 -33.27 43.20
C THR A 526 2.97 -34.02 43.42
N GLY A 527 2.70 -34.42 44.67
CA GLY A 527 1.40 -34.92 45.10
C GLY A 527 0.37 -33.84 45.44
N ASN A 528 0.75 -32.55 45.42
CA ASN A 528 -0.18 -31.45 45.72
C ASN A 528 -0.97 -31.03 44.46
N MET A 529 -2.27 -31.28 44.48
CA MET A 529 -3.21 -30.86 43.43
C MET A 529 -3.24 -29.33 43.23
N ALA A 530 -3.04 -28.53 44.27
CA ALA A 530 -3.11 -27.06 44.16
C ALA A 530 -1.96 -26.50 43.29
N ASP A 531 -0.77 -27.07 43.42
CA ASP A 531 0.42 -26.71 42.62
C ASP A 531 0.22 -27.11 41.16
N LEU A 532 -0.31 -28.32 40.92
CA LEU A 532 -0.61 -28.79 39.58
C LEU A 532 -1.66 -27.89 38.88
N LEU A 533 -2.73 -27.52 39.59
CA LEU A 533 -3.78 -26.65 39.05
C LEU A 533 -3.28 -25.23 38.77
N LEU A 534 -2.39 -24.68 39.61
CA LEU A 534 -1.73 -23.40 39.34
C LEU A 534 -0.92 -23.44 38.04
N LEU A 535 -0.10 -24.50 37.87
CA LEU A 535 0.68 -24.65 36.66
C LEU A 535 -0.22 -24.76 35.42
N VAL A 536 -1.30 -25.56 35.49
CA VAL A 536 -2.28 -25.68 34.40
C VAL A 536 -2.88 -24.32 34.05
N TYR A 537 -3.35 -23.55 35.04
CA TYR A 537 -3.91 -22.22 34.82
C TYR A 537 -2.93 -21.27 34.11
N TRP A 538 -1.70 -21.15 34.63
CA TRP A 538 -0.69 -20.26 34.04
C TRP A 538 -0.27 -20.66 32.63
N VAL A 539 -0.12 -21.95 32.37
CA VAL A 539 0.30 -22.45 31.06
C VAL A 539 -0.80 -22.28 30.01
N LEU A 540 -2.07 -22.49 30.38
CA LEU A 540 -3.20 -22.16 29.50
C LEU A 540 -3.31 -20.65 29.25
N SER A 541 -3.02 -19.82 30.27
CA SER A 541 -2.99 -18.36 30.14
C SER A 541 -1.92 -17.87 29.15
N ILE A 542 -0.74 -18.50 29.11
CA ILE A 542 0.31 -18.18 28.11
C ILE A 542 -0.23 -18.39 26.69
N SER A 543 -0.91 -19.51 26.45
CA SER A 543 -1.47 -19.83 25.12
C SER A 543 -2.51 -18.80 24.69
N PHE A 544 -3.46 -18.48 25.57
CA PHE A 544 -4.52 -17.50 25.31
C PHE A 544 -3.97 -16.08 25.12
N THR A 545 -3.04 -15.66 25.99
CA THR A 545 -2.38 -14.35 25.91
C THR A 545 -1.58 -14.21 24.61
N GLY A 546 -0.89 -15.27 24.18
CA GLY A 546 -0.20 -15.31 22.90
C GLY A 546 -1.13 -15.11 21.71
N GLN A 547 -2.28 -15.82 21.69
CA GLN A 547 -3.29 -15.66 20.62
C GLN A 547 -3.85 -14.23 20.56
N GLN A 548 -4.07 -13.59 21.72
CA GLN A 548 -4.54 -12.20 21.72
C GLN A 548 -3.44 -11.21 21.31
N LEU A 549 -2.18 -11.44 21.66
CA LEU A 549 -1.07 -10.64 21.14
C LEU A 549 -0.92 -10.80 19.62
N ALA A 550 -1.14 -12.01 19.10
CA ALA A 550 -1.15 -12.31 17.67
C ALA A 550 -2.18 -11.45 16.92
N SER A 551 -3.43 -11.47 17.38
CA SER A 551 -4.54 -10.75 16.75
C SER A 551 -4.32 -9.24 16.73
N ILE A 552 -3.79 -8.67 17.82
CA ILE A 552 -3.43 -7.24 17.88
C ILE A 552 -2.32 -6.95 16.88
N THR A 553 -1.26 -7.75 16.86
CA THR A 553 -0.10 -7.54 15.98
C THR A 553 -0.48 -7.59 14.51
N TRP A 554 -1.44 -8.44 14.13
CA TRP A 554 -1.97 -8.51 12.78
C TRP A 554 -2.88 -7.32 12.41
N SER A 555 -3.52 -6.66 13.38
CA SER A 555 -4.32 -5.46 13.15
C SER A 555 -3.49 -4.17 12.95
N LEU A 556 -2.26 -4.12 13.49
CA LEU A 556 -1.41 -2.92 13.49
C LEU A 556 -1.07 -2.37 12.09
N PRO A 557 -0.70 -3.19 11.08
CA PRO A 557 -0.43 -2.69 9.73
C PRO A 557 -1.61 -1.96 9.10
N ALA A 558 -2.83 -2.48 9.30
CA ALA A 558 -4.05 -1.84 8.80
C ALA A 558 -4.24 -0.45 9.41
N LEU A 559 -4.10 -0.32 10.73
CA LEU A 559 -4.22 0.95 11.43
C LEU A 559 -3.14 1.95 11.02
N ARG A 560 -1.89 1.48 10.89
CA ARG A 560 -0.78 2.29 10.39
C ARG A 560 -1.09 2.81 8.99
N ASN A 561 -1.60 1.97 8.09
CA ASN A 561 -1.94 2.37 6.73
C ASN A 561 -3.09 3.38 6.74
N THR A 562 -4.16 3.18 7.51
CA THR A 562 -5.23 4.18 7.66
C THR A 562 -4.69 5.52 8.16
N LEU A 563 -3.80 5.52 9.15
CA LEU A 563 -3.16 6.74 9.66
C LEU A 563 -2.28 7.42 8.61
N LEU A 564 -1.47 6.66 7.87
CA LEU A 564 -0.66 7.17 6.76
C LEU A 564 -1.51 7.83 5.67
N ARG A 565 -2.58 7.16 5.24
CA ARG A 565 -3.52 7.67 4.23
C ARG A 565 -4.21 8.96 4.67
N PHE A 566 -4.47 9.09 5.97
CA PHE A 566 -5.09 10.27 6.55
C PHE A 566 -4.10 11.43 6.79
N MET A 567 -2.84 11.13 7.08
CA MET A 567 -1.82 12.16 7.27
C MET A 567 -1.42 12.87 5.98
N GLU A 568 -1.65 12.25 4.83
CA GLU A 568 -1.34 12.81 3.52
C GLU A 568 -2.04 14.16 3.25
N PRO A 569 -3.39 14.29 3.33
CA PRO A 569 -4.05 15.59 3.17
C PRO A 569 -3.61 16.63 4.21
N LEU A 570 -3.29 16.20 5.43
CA LEU A 570 -2.87 17.12 6.49
C LEU A 570 -1.47 17.70 6.25
N GLY A 571 -0.60 16.91 5.63
CA GLY A 571 0.73 17.32 5.21
C GLY A 571 0.78 18.03 3.86
N ALA A 572 -0.33 18.08 3.12
CA ALA A 572 -0.40 18.79 1.85
C ALA A 572 -0.23 20.31 2.06
N GLN A 573 0.35 20.95 1.04
CA GLN A 573 0.59 22.39 1.07
C GLN A 573 -0.74 23.14 1.13
N GLU A 574 -0.78 24.15 1.99
CA GLU A 574 -1.90 25.07 2.06
C GLU A 574 -1.69 26.16 1.00
N GLU A 575 -2.76 26.56 0.33
CA GLU A 575 -2.73 27.81 -0.42
C GLU A 575 -2.67 28.96 0.59
N THR A 576 -1.46 29.46 0.81
CA THR A 576 -1.25 30.71 1.52
C THR A 576 -1.80 31.85 0.67
N VAL A 577 -3.05 32.22 0.95
CA VAL A 577 -3.56 33.54 0.59
C VAL A 577 -2.83 34.51 1.52
N ALA A 578 -1.81 35.20 1.01
CA ALA A 578 -1.26 36.34 1.73
C ALA A 578 -2.43 37.30 2.04
N GLU A 579 -2.48 37.87 3.25
CA GLU A 579 -3.40 38.97 3.58
C GLU A 579 -3.08 40.15 2.67
N ALA A 580 -3.62 40.11 1.47
CA ALA A 580 -3.43 41.12 0.46
C ALA A 580 -4.58 42.11 0.65
N ALA A 581 -4.23 43.36 0.98
CA ALA A 581 -5.21 44.43 1.16
C ALA A 581 -6.14 44.47 -0.06
N PRO A 582 -7.47 44.63 0.11
CA PRO A 582 -8.39 44.68 -1.01
C PRO A 582 -7.99 45.82 -1.95
N ALA A 583 -7.63 45.47 -3.18
CA ALA A 583 -7.30 46.44 -4.21
C ALA A 583 -8.60 46.91 -4.87
N THR A 584 -8.87 48.22 -4.82
CA THR A 584 -10.00 48.82 -5.54
C THR A 584 -9.62 49.00 -7.01
N HIS A 585 -10.32 48.28 -7.90
CA HIS A 585 -10.16 48.37 -9.36
C HIS A 585 -11.39 49.06 -9.99
N PRO A 586 -11.49 50.41 -9.95
CA PRO A 586 -12.68 51.15 -10.38
C PRO A 586 -13.03 51.01 -11.87
N GLN A 587 -12.08 50.65 -12.74
CA GLN A 587 -12.29 50.54 -14.19
C GLN A 587 -12.35 49.11 -14.73
N GLY A 588 -12.40 48.10 -13.86
CA GLY A 588 -12.24 46.69 -14.26
C GLY A 588 -10.77 46.26 -14.29
N ILE A 589 -10.49 45.08 -14.84
CA ILE A 589 -9.18 44.42 -14.75
C ILE A 589 -8.66 44.12 -16.16
N ARG A 590 -7.36 44.35 -16.41
CA ARG A 590 -6.66 43.90 -17.62
C ARG A 590 -6.11 42.50 -17.39
N VAL A 591 -6.37 41.58 -18.32
CA VAL A 591 -5.80 40.23 -18.27
C VAL A 591 -4.96 39.98 -19.51
N ALA A 592 -3.72 39.51 -19.33
CA ALA A 592 -2.81 39.16 -20.41
C ALA A 592 -2.26 37.74 -20.22
N ILE A 593 -2.23 36.97 -21.29
CA ILE A 593 -1.60 35.65 -21.38
C ILE A 593 -0.49 35.78 -22.42
N GLU A 594 0.73 35.40 -22.05
CA GLU A 594 1.90 35.46 -22.91
C GLU A 594 2.46 34.05 -23.13
N LYS A 595 2.26 33.51 -24.34
CA LYS A 595 2.82 32.22 -24.79
C LYS A 595 2.63 31.07 -23.80
N ALA A 596 1.46 31.02 -23.18
CA ALA A 596 1.17 30.08 -22.11
C ALA A 596 0.87 28.69 -22.69
N SER A 597 1.62 27.68 -22.22
CA SER A 597 1.32 26.27 -22.47
C SER A 597 0.96 25.58 -21.17
N VAL A 598 -0.06 24.73 -21.19
CA VAL A 598 -0.55 24.00 -20.02
C VAL A 598 -0.53 22.51 -20.34
N VAL A 599 0.08 21.74 -19.44
CA VAL A 599 0.09 20.28 -19.46
C VAL A 599 -0.72 19.77 -18.27
N ALA A 600 -1.64 18.84 -18.53
CA ALA A 600 -2.41 18.14 -17.51
C ALA A 600 -2.47 16.65 -17.85
N GLY A 601 -2.28 15.79 -16.85
CA GLY A 601 -2.26 14.33 -17.04
C GLY A 601 -1.21 13.86 -18.03
N GLY A 602 -0.07 14.57 -18.15
CA GLY A 602 0.97 14.27 -19.13
C GLY A 602 0.64 14.66 -20.57
N GLN A 603 -0.52 15.28 -20.85
CA GLN A 603 -0.87 15.78 -22.19
C GLN A 603 -0.92 17.30 -22.23
N ARG A 604 -0.46 17.88 -23.34
CA ARG A 604 -0.54 19.33 -23.57
C ARG A 604 -1.98 19.69 -23.94
N ILE A 605 -2.67 20.38 -23.03
CA ILE A 605 -4.07 20.80 -23.18
C ILE A 605 -4.23 22.23 -23.72
N LEU A 606 -3.19 23.06 -23.55
CA LEU A 606 -3.05 24.37 -24.18
C LEU A 606 -1.61 24.49 -24.68
N ASP A 607 -1.42 24.99 -25.90
CA ASP A 607 -0.12 25.11 -26.55
C ASP A 607 0.05 26.53 -27.10
N ASP A 608 1.08 27.24 -26.61
CA ASP A 608 1.48 28.59 -27.02
C ASP A 608 0.33 29.63 -27.12
N ILE A 609 -0.52 29.71 -26.10
CA ILE A 609 -1.66 30.62 -26.10
C ILE A 609 -1.23 32.04 -25.71
N SER A 610 -1.59 33.03 -26.54
CA SER A 610 -1.44 34.45 -26.22
C SER A 610 -2.78 35.16 -26.37
N LEU A 611 -3.17 35.92 -25.34
CA LEU A 611 -4.48 36.60 -25.27
C LEU A 611 -4.34 37.88 -24.45
N GLU A 612 -4.96 38.97 -24.89
CA GLU A 612 -5.09 40.19 -24.10
C GLU A 612 -6.55 40.61 -24.01
N VAL A 613 -7.04 40.83 -22.79
CA VAL A 613 -8.39 41.30 -22.47
C VAL A 613 -8.28 42.62 -21.70
N THR A 614 -8.71 43.69 -22.34
CA THR A 614 -8.74 45.03 -21.72
C THR A 614 -9.96 45.20 -20.80
N PRO A 615 -9.88 46.05 -19.77
CA PRO A 615 -11.02 46.32 -18.89
C PRO A 615 -12.28 46.76 -19.65
N GLY A 616 -13.44 46.27 -19.23
CA GLY A 616 -14.74 46.64 -19.82
C GLY A 616 -15.08 45.97 -21.15
N ARG A 617 -14.25 45.05 -21.66
CA ARG A 617 -14.57 44.26 -22.86
C ARG A 617 -15.23 42.93 -22.54
N HIS A 618 -16.20 42.55 -23.38
CA HIS A 618 -16.78 41.22 -23.40
C HIS A 618 -16.10 40.39 -24.51
N VAL A 619 -15.48 39.27 -24.13
CA VAL A 619 -14.77 38.38 -25.06
C VAL A 619 -15.50 37.04 -25.11
N GLY A 620 -15.81 36.57 -26.33
CA GLY A 620 -16.38 35.25 -26.57
C GLY A 620 -15.29 34.25 -26.98
N ILE A 621 -15.22 33.10 -26.29
CA ILE A 621 -14.30 32.00 -26.63
C ILE A 621 -15.10 30.91 -27.37
N ILE A 622 -14.76 30.68 -28.63
CA ILE A 622 -15.42 29.68 -29.50
C ILE A 622 -14.43 28.63 -29.98
N GLY A 623 -14.91 27.42 -30.27
CA GLY A 623 -14.10 26.30 -30.74
C GLY A 623 -14.78 24.96 -30.56
N LEU A 624 -14.27 23.91 -31.19
CA LEU A 624 -14.79 22.55 -31.11
C LEU A 624 -14.77 22.01 -29.67
N SER A 625 -15.63 21.03 -29.36
CA SER A 625 -15.56 20.31 -28.09
C SER A 625 -14.17 19.69 -27.93
N GLY A 626 -13.54 19.84 -26.76
CA GLY A 626 -12.16 19.38 -26.53
C GLY A 626 -11.04 20.36 -26.95
N ALA A 627 -11.33 21.47 -27.63
CA ALA A 627 -10.31 22.44 -28.05
C ALA A 627 -9.66 23.27 -26.90
N GLY A 628 -9.80 22.86 -25.63
CA GLY A 628 -9.18 23.54 -24.48
C GLY A 628 -9.93 24.77 -23.94
N LYS A 629 -11.16 25.06 -24.39
CA LYS A 629 -11.92 26.26 -23.92
C LYS A 629 -12.09 26.33 -22.40
N SER A 630 -12.55 25.24 -21.77
CA SER A 630 -12.71 25.18 -20.32
C SER A 630 -11.37 25.22 -19.60
N SER A 631 -10.31 24.67 -20.20
CA SER A 631 -8.95 24.73 -19.70
C SER A 631 -8.38 26.15 -19.74
N LEU A 632 -8.69 26.93 -20.78
CA LEU A 632 -8.34 28.34 -20.87
C LEU A 632 -9.03 29.17 -19.79
N VAL A 633 -10.30 28.88 -19.50
CA VAL A 633 -11.01 29.48 -18.35
C VAL A 633 -10.35 29.07 -17.03
N GLY A 634 -9.98 27.79 -16.88
CA GLY A 634 -9.27 27.31 -15.70
C GLY A 634 -7.90 27.97 -15.50
N LEU A 635 -7.17 28.27 -16.58
CA LEU A 635 -5.91 29.04 -16.54
C LEU A 635 -6.14 30.48 -16.04
N LEU A 636 -7.20 31.14 -16.52
CA LEU A 636 -7.58 32.50 -16.09
C LEU A 636 -8.01 32.56 -14.62
N LEU A 637 -8.68 31.51 -14.14
CA LEU A 637 -9.10 31.36 -12.73
C LEU A 637 -7.98 30.83 -11.82
N GLY A 638 -6.78 30.59 -12.37
CA GLY A 638 -5.63 30.05 -11.63
C GLY A 638 -5.74 28.58 -11.22
N TRP A 639 -6.76 27.86 -11.67
CA TRP A 639 -6.90 26.41 -11.48
C TRP A 639 -5.79 25.63 -12.19
N HIS A 640 -5.30 26.17 -13.31
CA HIS A 640 -4.13 25.65 -14.02
C HIS A 640 -2.97 26.64 -13.94
N LYS A 641 -1.76 26.12 -13.75
CA LYS A 641 -0.52 26.91 -13.88
C LYS A 641 0.11 26.61 -15.24
N PRO A 642 0.61 27.63 -15.96
CA PRO A 642 1.37 27.41 -17.18
C PRO A 642 2.68 26.67 -16.86
N GLU A 643 3.04 25.70 -17.70
CA GLU A 643 4.38 25.07 -17.68
C GLU A 643 5.42 26.00 -18.29
N SER A 644 5.02 26.73 -19.34
CA SER A 644 5.80 27.78 -20.00
C SER A 644 4.92 28.99 -20.28
N GLY A 645 5.51 30.19 -20.35
CA GLY A 645 4.77 31.44 -20.53
C GLY A 645 4.29 32.06 -19.21
N SER A 646 3.46 33.09 -19.29
CA SER A 646 2.94 33.79 -18.09
C SER A 646 1.48 34.22 -18.25
N VAL A 647 0.79 34.33 -17.12
CA VAL A 647 -0.55 34.94 -17.02
C VAL A 647 -0.41 36.14 -16.10
N GLN A 648 -0.96 37.28 -16.51
CA GLN A 648 -0.83 38.54 -15.82
C GLN A 648 -2.19 39.21 -15.63
N ILE A 649 -2.38 39.81 -14.46
CA ILE A 649 -3.50 40.69 -14.11
C ILE A 649 -2.94 42.08 -13.83
N ASP A 650 -3.38 43.08 -14.61
CA ASP A 650 -2.89 44.46 -14.56
C ASP A 650 -1.36 44.58 -14.70
N GLY A 651 -0.75 43.72 -15.51
CA GLY A 651 0.70 43.68 -15.74
C GLY A 651 1.50 43.01 -14.62
N LEU A 652 0.84 42.46 -13.61
CA LEU A 652 1.47 41.67 -12.55
C LEU A 652 1.17 40.18 -12.73
N PRO A 653 2.10 39.26 -12.40
CA PRO A 653 1.85 37.82 -12.50
C PRO A 653 0.62 37.36 -11.70
N LEU A 654 -0.14 36.43 -12.27
CA LEU A 654 -1.27 35.79 -11.60
C LEU A 654 -0.78 34.85 -10.50
N ASP A 655 -1.00 35.23 -9.24
CA ASP A 655 -0.77 34.39 -8.07
C ASP A 655 -2.05 34.23 -7.22
N ALA A 656 -2.00 33.34 -6.22
CA ALA A 656 -3.15 33.04 -5.35
C ALA A 656 -3.66 34.27 -4.57
N ALA A 657 -2.75 35.18 -4.19
CA ALA A 657 -3.11 36.39 -3.47
C ALA A 657 -3.87 37.37 -4.38
N ARG A 658 -3.44 37.52 -5.63
CA ARG A 658 -4.09 38.38 -6.63
C ARG A 658 -5.44 37.82 -7.06
N LEU A 659 -5.56 36.51 -7.23
CA LEU A 659 -6.83 35.83 -7.46
C LEU A 659 -7.83 36.10 -6.35
N PHE A 660 -7.40 36.01 -5.09
CA PHE A 660 -8.24 36.33 -3.95
C PHE A 660 -8.69 37.80 -3.93
N GLN A 661 -7.77 38.75 -4.20
CA GLN A 661 -8.12 40.17 -4.31
C GLN A 661 -9.21 40.40 -5.36
N VAL A 662 -9.11 39.73 -6.51
CA VAL A 662 -10.11 39.84 -7.59
C VAL A 662 -11.43 39.17 -7.20
N ALA A 663 -11.40 37.97 -6.61
CA ALA A 663 -12.59 37.21 -6.23
C ALA A 663 -13.37 37.82 -5.06
N SER A 664 -12.68 38.48 -4.11
CA SER A 664 -13.30 39.14 -2.95
C SER A 664 -14.20 40.34 -3.32
N ARG A 665 -14.05 40.88 -4.55
CA ARG A 665 -14.93 41.91 -5.11
C ARG A 665 -16.31 41.35 -5.49
N ASP A 666 -16.38 40.09 -5.94
CA ASP A 666 -17.59 39.47 -6.49
C ASP A 666 -18.44 38.72 -5.44
N GLY A 667 -18.19 38.92 -4.14
CA GLY A 667 -19.09 38.51 -3.07
C GLY A 667 -18.96 37.06 -2.58
N LEU A 668 -17.83 36.40 -2.80
CA LEU A 668 -17.53 35.10 -2.17
C LEU A 668 -16.86 35.31 -0.79
N ASP A 669 -17.63 35.78 0.18
CA ASP A 669 -17.20 35.91 1.57
C ASP A 669 -16.96 34.54 2.23
N ARG A 670 -15.80 34.36 2.88
CA ARG A 670 -15.66 33.31 3.91
C ARG A 670 -16.29 33.81 5.21
N PRO A 671 -16.95 32.92 6.00
CA PRO A 671 -17.27 33.25 7.38
C PRO A 671 -15.97 33.51 8.15
N ALA A 672 -15.91 34.68 8.78
CA ALA A 672 -14.77 35.19 9.52
C ALA A 672 -14.19 34.14 10.48
N GLY A 673 -12.85 34.08 10.51
CA GLY A 673 -12.10 33.23 11.40
C GLY A 673 -12.49 33.46 12.86
N THR A 674 -12.83 32.38 13.56
CA THR A 674 -12.81 32.34 15.01
C THR A 674 -11.47 31.78 15.46
N SER A 675 -10.71 32.65 16.10
CA SER A 675 -9.50 32.35 16.87
C SER A 675 -9.87 31.46 18.07
N VAL A 676 -9.65 30.14 17.97
CA VAL A 676 -9.49 29.21 19.12
C VAL A 676 -8.56 28.04 18.79
#